data_AF-A0A369QH17-F1
#
_entry.id   AF-A0A369QH17-F1
#
_cell.length_a   1.000
_cell.length_b   1.000
_cell.length_c   1.000
_cell.angle_alpha   90.00
_cell.angle_beta   90.00
_cell.angle_gamma   90.00
#
_symmetry.space_group_name_H-M   'P 1'
#
loop_
_entity.id
_entity.type
_entity.pdbx_description
1 polymer ?
#
loop_
_entity_poly.entity_id
_entity_poly.type
_entity_poly.pdbx_seq_one_letter_code
_entity_poly.pdbx_strand_id
1 'polypeptide(L)'
;MRTFLKSGLCWWLCCSTYALYGQNLFFDKLTTQNGLSNNKVNCILQDKRGFIWFGTEDGLNRYDGNTMVIFRSQPGSSSGLSGNIVTGLHLDQHQIMWITTADGGLTRYDYRLPYAQQFKKYRHLPHDSTSIPVNILNALVEDKRGYLWLATSGYGILRFNKQTERFDQIKYQGVKTALALTLRRDTVWAGMQGSGLLKIDTRTSHSISDTSYKSAYLKLPHVTVTSLYTDPAENVWYGSWDNILYRYNAQLKKEENFPVAASPVTAFTDEASSFADDHRGQLWIGGRYEGLHLFDQQRKTFQHIVPNPQKAGSLLSNKINCIYRDRDGNMWLGTDKGVSTYNLYQQQFTPQVLPVKSTTTQPGRINDFYLDAQQTLWIATSDGLFKKFKISPAFTHILLNYQGTNLAVGKIHQSTNGTFYLGTNYSLFQFNPSTHAIALLSDQAQDLVMSKIIASRIVSIVDFKINNQPVLITAPYGHFLTYYDFAAQKWVSRADSARQIIARLDLKDNLIRKLYKTSPGGLWMATAKSGLAEWKNSQSPHFIYYQHDPINPRSLSSDNVYDIAEDQHHNLWVSTYGGGLNYFNTKTKTFRHFPESPNLIQGITVDKSGKVWMVSNGNLHSYDPDQNQFASYHLLDYESTGGLNGSIYQDPAGTIYLGASNYFIKFKPSSIQSPAQPEKPVFTDFRIFDTYRNELLQQKEIKLAYNQNFFSFTFSSPNYVNPDNITYSYRLEGLDKSWRNAGRVNSAGYTNLPAGRYIFKVRAVNGAQVPANQVTTMAITIVPPFWERWWFYGLVTAVLASLIYLMYQYRIDQLLKRQAIRNKIAQDLHDSVGSTLSSISVYSQVAQIKSSAVESAEVNQLLTKISTISNEMISEMNDIVWAINPVNDSLDKIIIRIESFGRPLLRANNIVFKINRDALPPGIDVGMEKSKDIYLILKEALTNCAKHAGAQNVTLHLKLQHKRILMQVIDDGKGLTDADQLSPSLSGNGLRNIKNRVKNLNGQLHISSNSNGTTIAINFKIT
;
A
#
# COMPACT_ATOMS: atom_id res chain seq x y z
N MET A 1 22.49 78.78 -40.91
CA MET A 1 21.18 78.22 -40.48
C MET A 1 20.97 76.78 -40.99
N ARG A 2 21.92 75.86 -40.77
CA ARG A 2 21.80 74.41 -41.08
C ARG A 2 22.59 73.49 -40.13
N THR A 3 23.21 74.03 -39.08
CA THR A 3 24.08 73.31 -38.13
C THR A 3 23.54 73.21 -36.70
N PHE A 4 22.36 73.80 -36.40
CA PHE A 4 21.74 73.75 -35.07
C PHE A 4 20.62 72.71 -34.91
N LEU A 5 20.30 71.95 -35.98
CA LEU A 5 19.17 71.01 -36.00
C LEU A 5 19.57 69.51 -36.03
N LYS A 6 20.86 69.19 -35.91
CA LYS A 6 21.35 67.79 -35.86
C LYS A 6 21.85 67.32 -34.48
N SER A 7 22.01 68.22 -33.52
CA SER A 7 22.46 67.88 -32.15
C SER A 7 21.32 67.64 -31.15
N GLY A 8 20.08 68.06 -31.46
CA GLY A 8 18.93 67.92 -30.56
C GLY A 8 18.17 66.59 -30.65
N LEU A 9 18.31 65.81 -31.75
CA LEU A 9 17.59 64.54 -31.93
C LEU A 9 18.39 63.29 -31.48
N CYS A 10 19.71 63.40 -31.27
CA CYS A 10 20.55 62.27 -30.84
C CYS A 10 20.59 62.06 -29.32
N TRP A 11 20.10 63.00 -28.51
CA TRP A 11 20.05 62.84 -27.04
C TRP A 11 18.73 62.26 -26.52
N TRP A 12 17.70 62.15 -27.37
CA TRP A 12 16.43 61.51 -27.01
C TRP A 12 16.29 60.06 -27.48
N LEU A 13 17.20 59.58 -28.34
CA LEU A 13 17.22 58.19 -28.83
C LEU A 13 18.23 57.27 -28.11
N CYS A 14 19.11 57.81 -27.26
CA CYS A 14 20.12 57.02 -26.51
C CYS A 14 19.78 56.79 -25.02
N CYS A 15 18.58 57.14 -24.56
CA CYS A 15 18.10 56.82 -23.20
C CYS A 15 16.90 55.86 -23.21
N SER A 16 16.89 54.89 -24.13
CA SER A 16 16.23 53.62 -23.81
C SER A 16 17.15 52.86 -22.86
N THR A 17 17.05 53.16 -21.58
CA THR A 17 17.43 52.23 -20.53
C THR A 17 16.58 50.98 -20.75
N TYR A 18 17.11 50.04 -21.54
CA TYR A 18 16.64 48.66 -21.50
C TYR A 18 16.96 48.18 -20.09
N ALA A 19 16.01 48.37 -19.18
CA ALA A 19 16.03 47.70 -17.90
C ALA A 19 16.15 46.21 -18.23
N LEU A 20 17.31 45.63 -17.92
CA LEU A 20 17.48 44.19 -17.85
C LEU A 20 16.42 43.70 -16.88
N TYR A 21 15.30 43.20 -17.41
CA TYR A 21 14.34 42.42 -16.65
C TYR A 21 15.08 41.15 -16.24
N GLY A 22 15.77 41.19 -15.10
CA GLY A 22 16.23 39.97 -14.45
C GLY A 22 14.99 39.14 -14.16
N GLN A 23 14.83 38.00 -14.83
CA GLN A 23 13.78 37.07 -14.47
C GLN A 23 14.02 36.64 -13.02
N ASN A 24 13.08 36.97 -12.13
CA ASN A 24 13.08 36.44 -10.78
C ASN A 24 12.61 34.99 -10.86
N LEU A 25 13.56 34.07 -10.93
CA LEU A 25 13.27 32.65 -10.83
C LEU A 25 12.98 32.30 -9.37
N PHE A 26 11.89 31.56 -9.16
CA PHE A 26 11.57 30.96 -7.87
C PHE A 26 11.96 29.49 -7.86
N PHE A 27 12.66 29.05 -6.82
CA PHE A 27 13.07 27.66 -6.62
C PHE A 27 12.42 27.05 -5.39
N ASP A 28 11.83 25.88 -5.55
CA ASP A 28 11.44 25.02 -4.44
C ASP A 28 12.63 24.17 -3.97
N LYS A 29 12.61 23.67 -2.73
CA LYS A 29 13.78 23.12 -2.05
C LYS A 29 13.50 21.71 -1.54
N LEU A 30 14.36 20.77 -1.93
CA LEU A 30 14.37 19.41 -1.37
C LEU A 30 15.69 19.19 -0.61
N THR A 31 15.58 18.84 0.65
CA THR A 31 16.71 18.59 1.55
C THR A 31 16.52 17.27 2.32
N THR A 32 17.43 16.95 3.23
CA THR A 32 17.28 15.83 4.16
C THR A 32 15.99 15.89 4.99
N GLN A 33 15.43 17.08 5.23
CA GLN A 33 14.13 17.23 5.90
C GLN A 33 12.97 16.66 5.06
N ASN A 34 13.13 16.60 3.74
CA ASN A 34 12.17 16.01 2.81
C ASN A 34 12.44 14.52 2.54
N GLY A 35 13.40 13.90 3.23
CA GLY A 35 13.75 12.49 3.08
C GLY A 35 14.92 12.19 2.13
N LEU A 36 15.62 13.21 1.62
CA LEU A 36 16.87 13.01 0.87
C LEU A 36 17.95 12.39 1.77
N SER A 37 18.72 11.42 1.27
CA SER A 37 19.73 10.73 2.10
C SER A 37 20.91 11.62 2.49
N ASN A 38 21.32 12.54 1.62
CA ASN A 38 22.36 13.54 1.88
C ASN A 38 22.08 14.81 1.07
N ASN A 39 22.40 15.97 1.64
CA ASN A 39 22.20 17.26 1.00
C ASN A 39 23.13 17.49 -0.21
N LYS A 40 24.29 16.83 -0.28
CA LYS A 40 25.18 16.96 -1.43
C LYS A 40 24.74 16.04 -2.56
N VAL A 41 24.14 16.63 -3.60
CA VAL A 41 23.62 15.93 -4.77
C VAL A 41 24.57 16.11 -5.95
N ASN A 42 25.08 15.01 -6.48
CA ASN A 42 26.13 15.00 -7.51
C ASN A 42 25.57 14.78 -8.92
N CYS A 43 24.47 14.04 -9.07
CA CYS A 43 23.86 13.76 -10.36
C CYS A 43 22.35 13.49 -10.24
N ILE A 44 21.61 13.75 -11.32
CA ILE A 44 20.16 13.61 -11.40
C ILE A 44 19.79 12.93 -12.72
N LEU A 45 18.78 12.05 -12.70
CA LEU A 45 18.29 11.34 -13.87
C LEU A 45 16.80 11.01 -13.71
N GLN A 46 16.01 11.07 -14.79
CA GLN A 46 14.64 10.55 -14.81
C GLN A 46 14.56 9.19 -15.53
N ASP A 47 13.86 8.21 -14.92
CA ASP A 47 13.61 6.90 -15.54
C ASP A 47 12.38 6.90 -16.47
N LYS A 48 12.17 5.81 -17.22
CA LYS A 48 11.01 5.67 -18.12
C LYS A 48 9.65 5.61 -17.44
N ARG A 49 9.59 5.28 -16.15
CA ARG A 49 8.35 5.29 -15.36
C ARG A 49 8.06 6.67 -14.76
N GLY A 50 8.92 7.65 -14.99
CA GLY A 50 8.75 9.02 -14.53
C GLY A 50 9.50 9.35 -13.24
N PHE A 51 10.10 8.37 -12.54
CA PHE A 51 10.80 8.64 -11.27
C PHE A 51 12.07 9.46 -11.49
N ILE A 52 12.30 10.44 -10.62
CA ILE A 52 13.54 11.20 -10.54
C ILE A 52 14.49 10.50 -9.57
N TRP A 53 15.73 10.36 -9.97
CA TRP A 53 16.79 9.70 -9.22
C TRP A 53 17.87 10.70 -8.87
N PHE A 54 18.23 10.78 -7.59
CA PHE A 54 19.30 11.65 -7.09
C PHE A 54 20.48 10.81 -6.59
N GLY A 55 21.63 10.95 -7.22
CA GLY A 55 22.90 10.43 -6.70
C GLY A 55 23.50 11.41 -5.70
N THR A 56 23.76 10.96 -4.48
CA THR A 56 24.28 11.79 -3.39
C THR A 56 25.60 11.23 -2.83
N GLU A 57 26.20 11.93 -1.88
CA GLU A 57 27.36 11.42 -1.12
C GLU A 57 27.03 10.24 -0.19
N ASP A 58 25.75 10.01 0.13
CA ASP A 58 25.32 8.89 0.98
C ASP A 58 24.14 8.14 0.34
N GLY A 59 24.38 7.62 -0.86
CA GLY A 59 23.50 6.71 -1.56
C GLY A 59 22.67 7.32 -2.69
N LEU A 60 21.84 6.46 -3.28
CA LEU A 60 20.96 6.77 -4.40
C LEU A 60 19.54 6.93 -3.89
N ASN A 61 18.86 7.99 -4.31
CA ASN A 61 17.50 8.30 -3.90
C ASN A 61 16.57 8.20 -5.10
N ARG A 62 15.45 7.51 -4.98
CA ARG A 62 14.35 7.51 -5.95
C ARG A 62 13.21 8.34 -5.40
N TYR A 63 12.76 9.31 -6.18
CA TYR A 63 11.72 10.26 -5.81
C TYR A 63 10.54 10.18 -6.77
N ASP A 64 9.33 10.11 -6.20
CA ASP A 64 8.08 10.03 -6.97
C ASP A 64 7.24 11.32 -6.91
N GLY A 65 7.79 12.39 -6.34
CA GLY A 65 7.09 13.66 -6.12
C GLY A 65 6.57 13.82 -4.70
N ASN A 66 6.39 12.71 -3.96
CA ASN A 66 5.89 12.75 -2.58
C ASN A 66 6.83 12.06 -1.59
N THR A 67 7.39 10.91 -1.96
CA THR A 67 8.18 10.04 -1.10
C THR A 67 9.54 9.72 -1.71
N MET A 68 10.54 9.61 -0.83
CA MET A 68 11.92 9.23 -1.17
C MET A 68 12.17 7.78 -0.77
N VAL A 69 12.74 6.98 -1.68
CA VAL A 69 13.27 5.64 -1.40
C VAL A 69 14.78 5.66 -1.54
N ILE A 70 15.49 5.27 -0.48
CA ILE A 70 16.95 5.38 -0.40
C ILE A 70 17.59 4.00 -0.60
N PHE A 71 18.60 3.93 -1.45
CA PHE A 71 19.44 2.75 -1.70
C PHE A 71 20.87 3.05 -1.25
N ARG A 72 21.41 2.22 -0.36
CA ARG A 72 22.78 2.32 0.17
C ARG A 72 23.58 1.05 -0.10
N SER A 73 24.89 1.15 0.01
CA SER A 73 25.79 0.00 0.10
C SER A 73 25.65 -0.69 1.44
N GLN A 74 25.54 -2.01 1.42
CA GLN A 74 25.47 -2.86 2.60
C GLN A 74 26.68 -3.81 2.59
N PRO A 75 27.58 -3.73 3.59
CA PRO A 75 28.71 -4.65 3.69
C PRO A 75 28.23 -6.10 3.74
N GLY A 76 28.86 -6.97 2.94
CA GLY A 76 28.54 -8.41 2.93
C GLY A 76 27.26 -8.82 2.21
N SER A 77 26.39 -7.88 1.81
CA SER A 77 25.19 -8.19 1.02
C SER A 77 25.41 -8.00 -0.48
N SER A 78 24.83 -8.88 -1.30
CA SER A 78 24.72 -8.67 -2.75
C SER A 78 23.65 -7.63 -3.11
N SER A 79 22.72 -7.33 -2.19
CA SER A 79 21.73 -6.27 -2.37
C SER A 79 22.34 -4.88 -2.17
N GLY A 80 21.80 -3.88 -2.88
CA GLY A 80 22.19 -2.48 -2.76
C GLY A 80 23.38 -2.06 -3.62
N LEU A 81 23.88 -0.86 -3.36
CA LEU A 81 24.92 -0.24 -4.18
C LEU A 81 26.30 -0.85 -3.94
N SER A 82 27.20 -0.66 -4.90
CA SER A 82 28.61 -0.98 -4.71
C SER A 82 29.31 0.06 -3.82
N GLY A 83 28.98 1.35 -3.93
CA GLY A 83 29.48 2.44 -3.08
C GLY A 83 28.36 3.43 -2.72
N ASN A 84 28.61 4.31 -1.76
CA ASN A 84 27.63 5.31 -1.31
C ASN A 84 27.80 6.65 -2.02
N ILE A 85 29.00 7.00 -2.47
CA ILE A 85 29.24 8.29 -3.12
C ILE A 85 28.91 8.15 -4.60
N VAL A 86 27.66 8.45 -4.97
CA VAL A 86 27.20 8.33 -6.35
C VAL A 86 27.66 9.54 -7.15
N THR A 87 28.37 9.30 -8.26
CA THR A 87 28.96 10.35 -9.10
C THR A 87 28.26 10.50 -10.45
N GLY A 88 27.65 9.43 -10.96
CA GLY A 88 27.00 9.44 -12.27
C GLY A 88 25.91 8.40 -12.39
N LEU A 89 24.89 8.73 -13.18
CA LEU A 89 23.74 7.88 -13.48
C LEU A 89 23.51 7.87 -15.00
N HIS A 90 23.31 6.68 -15.55
CA HIS A 90 22.95 6.50 -16.96
C HIS A 90 21.87 5.45 -17.12
N LEU A 91 20.89 5.71 -17.98
CA LEU A 91 19.84 4.75 -18.33
C LEU A 91 20.10 4.23 -19.74
N ASP A 92 20.25 2.91 -19.88
CA ASP A 92 20.47 2.32 -21.19
C ASP A 92 19.18 2.10 -21.98
N GLN A 93 19.34 1.70 -23.25
CA GLN A 93 18.22 1.42 -24.15
C GLN A 93 17.24 0.36 -23.60
N HIS A 94 17.75 -0.58 -22.81
CA HIS A 94 16.97 -1.65 -22.17
C HIS A 94 16.38 -1.24 -20.81
N GLN A 95 16.47 0.03 -20.42
CA GLN A 95 15.98 0.55 -19.14
C GLN A 95 16.73 0.01 -17.92
N ILE A 96 17.97 -0.44 -18.11
CA ILE A 96 18.88 -0.80 -17.03
C ILE A 96 19.63 0.45 -16.62
N MET A 97 19.65 0.71 -15.32
CA MET A 97 20.36 1.85 -14.76
C MET A 97 21.79 1.45 -14.40
N TRP A 98 22.74 2.25 -14.86
CA TRP A 98 24.15 2.13 -14.56
C TRP A 98 24.57 3.28 -13.66
N ILE A 99 25.20 2.93 -12.55
CA ILE A 99 25.48 3.84 -11.44
C ILE A 99 26.98 3.79 -11.18
N THR A 100 27.66 4.92 -11.35
CA THR A 100 29.07 5.05 -10.98
C THR A 100 29.21 5.63 -9.59
N THR A 101 30.20 5.13 -8.85
CA THR A 101 30.50 5.58 -7.50
C THR A 101 31.96 5.94 -7.36
N ALA A 102 32.28 6.90 -6.49
CA ALA A 102 33.65 7.29 -6.21
C ALA A 102 34.37 6.29 -5.29
N ASP A 103 33.63 5.52 -4.49
CA ASP A 103 34.13 4.64 -3.42
C ASP A 103 33.92 3.14 -3.70
N GLY A 104 33.15 2.78 -4.74
CA GLY A 104 32.69 1.42 -4.95
C GLY A 104 32.63 0.92 -6.39
N GLY A 105 33.17 1.64 -7.38
CA GLY A 105 33.13 1.21 -8.78
C GLY A 105 31.75 1.37 -9.44
N LEU A 106 31.35 0.37 -10.23
CA LEU A 106 30.15 0.41 -11.07
C LEU A 106 29.06 -0.51 -10.50
N THR A 107 27.81 -0.05 -10.50
CA THR A 107 26.62 -0.84 -10.14
C THR A 107 25.63 -0.87 -11.31
N ARG A 108 25.09 -2.06 -11.59
CA ARG A 108 23.95 -2.25 -12.50
C ARG A 108 22.69 -2.46 -11.67
N TYR A 109 21.66 -1.66 -11.93
CA TYR A 109 20.35 -1.78 -11.31
C TYR A 109 19.28 -2.11 -12.34
N ASP A 110 18.59 -3.23 -12.14
CA ASP A 110 17.42 -3.64 -12.92
C ASP A 110 16.25 -3.96 -11.98
N TYR A 111 15.26 -3.08 -11.95
CA TYR A 111 14.08 -3.19 -11.10
C TYR A 111 13.17 -4.38 -11.45
N ARG A 112 13.38 -5.00 -12.62
CA ARG A 112 12.56 -6.10 -13.14
C ARG A 112 12.96 -7.45 -12.58
N LEU A 113 14.20 -7.56 -12.08
CA LEU A 113 14.73 -8.77 -11.49
C LEU A 113 14.17 -8.98 -10.07
N PRO A 114 14.22 -10.22 -9.55
CA PRO A 114 13.91 -10.50 -8.15
C PRO A 114 14.74 -9.61 -7.22
N TYR A 115 14.17 -9.19 -6.09
CA TYR A 115 14.76 -8.18 -5.19
C TYR A 115 16.25 -8.43 -4.86
N ALA A 116 16.63 -9.68 -4.59
CA ALA A 116 18.01 -10.06 -4.28
C ALA A 116 19.02 -9.92 -5.44
N GLN A 117 18.53 -9.83 -6.68
CA GLN A 117 19.32 -9.75 -7.92
C GLN A 117 19.18 -8.41 -8.65
N GLN A 118 18.37 -7.48 -8.12
CA GLN A 118 18.18 -6.17 -8.75
C GLN A 118 19.49 -5.40 -8.90
N PHE A 119 20.42 -5.60 -7.97
CA PHE A 119 21.73 -4.97 -7.99
C PHE A 119 22.80 -5.99 -8.38
N LYS A 120 23.66 -5.61 -9.32
CA LYS A 120 24.90 -6.31 -9.63
C LYS A 120 26.07 -5.33 -9.50
N LYS A 121 27.06 -5.69 -8.68
CA LYS A 121 28.20 -4.84 -8.29
C LYS A 121 29.44 -5.25 -9.08
N TYR A 122 30.15 -4.27 -9.64
CA TYR A 122 31.46 -4.44 -10.27
C TYR A 122 32.49 -3.67 -9.46
N ARG A 123 33.28 -4.39 -8.66
CA ARG A 123 34.31 -3.84 -7.76
C ARG A 123 35.67 -4.40 -8.11
N HIS A 124 36.71 -3.61 -7.87
CA HIS A 124 38.09 -4.01 -8.10
C HIS A 124 38.47 -5.13 -7.14
N LEU A 125 38.94 -6.24 -7.71
CA LEU A 125 39.48 -7.39 -7.00
C LEU A 125 40.95 -7.54 -7.42
N PRO A 126 41.92 -7.37 -6.50
CA PRO A 126 43.35 -7.33 -6.85
C PRO A 126 43.87 -8.56 -7.62
N HIS A 127 43.20 -9.71 -7.47
CA HIS A 127 43.60 -10.98 -8.08
C HIS A 127 42.75 -11.40 -9.28
N ASP A 128 41.78 -10.57 -9.70
CA ASP A 128 40.89 -10.87 -10.82
C ASP A 128 41.04 -9.80 -11.91
N SER A 129 41.70 -10.16 -13.01
CA SER A 129 41.92 -9.29 -14.16
C SER A 129 40.65 -9.01 -14.98
N THR A 130 39.56 -9.75 -14.72
CA THR A 130 38.25 -9.48 -15.33
C THR A 130 37.43 -8.48 -14.52
N SER A 131 37.83 -8.21 -13.27
CA SER A 131 37.21 -7.19 -12.43
C SER A 131 37.54 -5.77 -12.91
N ILE A 132 36.78 -4.78 -12.42
CA ILE A 132 37.06 -3.39 -12.77
C ILE A 132 38.45 -3.01 -12.24
N PRO A 133 39.34 -2.40 -13.04
CA PRO A 133 40.71 -2.11 -12.60
C PRO A 133 40.82 -1.05 -11.48
N VAL A 134 39.79 -0.21 -11.32
CA VAL A 134 39.77 0.88 -10.33
C VAL A 134 38.35 1.14 -9.85
N ASN A 135 38.19 1.50 -8.58
CA ASN A 135 36.87 1.76 -7.98
C ASN A 135 36.41 3.21 -8.09
N ILE A 136 37.30 4.14 -8.42
CA ILE A 136 37.00 5.59 -8.40
C ILE A 136 36.54 6.02 -9.80
N LEU A 137 35.22 6.13 -9.97
CA LEU A 137 34.58 6.52 -11.23
C LEU A 137 33.97 7.93 -11.11
N ASN A 138 34.26 8.81 -12.06
CA ASN A 138 33.84 10.21 -12.04
C ASN A 138 32.60 10.46 -12.91
N ALA A 139 32.53 9.84 -14.09
CA ALA A 139 31.43 10.00 -15.04
C ALA A 139 31.27 8.77 -15.92
N LEU A 140 30.11 8.63 -16.55
CA LEU A 140 29.85 7.60 -17.55
C LEU A 140 29.04 8.12 -18.74
N VAL A 141 29.21 7.50 -19.89
CA VAL A 141 28.38 7.71 -21.08
C VAL A 141 28.25 6.41 -21.87
N GLU A 142 27.15 6.21 -22.58
CA GLU A 142 26.94 5.07 -23.47
C GLU A 142 27.12 5.48 -24.93
N ASP A 143 27.84 4.66 -25.72
CA ASP A 143 27.91 4.84 -27.16
C ASP A 143 26.75 4.17 -27.91
N LYS A 144 26.60 4.50 -29.21
CA LYS A 144 25.53 3.92 -30.04
C LYS A 144 25.59 2.39 -30.19
N ARG A 145 26.74 1.77 -29.91
CA ARG A 145 26.95 0.32 -30.01
C ARG A 145 26.65 -0.39 -28.69
N GLY A 146 26.32 0.36 -27.63
CA GLY A 146 26.01 -0.17 -26.31
C GLY A 146 27.24 -0.48 -25.46
N TYR A 147 28.41 0.13 -25.73
CA TYR A 147 29.50 0.12 -24.76
C TYR A 147 29.35 1.29 -23.79
N LEU A 148 29.68 1.04 -22.52
CA LEU A 148 29.78 2.09 -21.52
C LEU A 148 31.21 2.60 -21.46
N TRP A 149 31.38 3.91 -21.51
CA TRP A 149 32.65 4.58 -21.36
C TRP A 149 32.68 5.21 -19.98
N LEU A 150 33.73 4.91 -19.21
CA LEU A 150 33.87 5.29 -17.80
C LEU A 150 35.10 6.18 -17.63
N ALA A 151 34.89 7.35 -17.03
CA ALA A 151 35.96 8.23 -16.61
C ALA A 151 36.44 7.83 -15.22
N THR A 152 37.74 7.60 -15.07
CA THR A 152 38.33 7.14 -13.80
C THR A 152 39.39 8.10 -13.27
N SER A 153 39.61 8.04 -11.96
CA SER A 153 40.72 8.72 -11.31
C SER A 153 41.95 7.80 -11.24
N GLY A 154 43.02 8.14 -11.95
CA GLY A 154 44.31 7.45 -11.88
C GLY A 154 44.53 6.28 -12.85
N TYR A 155 43.50 5.74 -13.51
CA TYR A 155 43.65 4.57 -14.41
C TYR A 155 43.35 4.86 -15.90
N GLY A 156 42.73 6.00 -16.20
CA GLY A 156 42.40 6.44 -17.54
C GLY A 156 40.91 6.29 -17.87
N ILE A 157 40.60 6.15 -19.15
CA ILE A 157 39.24 5.89 -19.63
C ILE A 157 39.10 4.40 -19.85
N LEU A 158 38.03 3.82 -19.30
CA LEU A 158 37.67 2.42 -19.49
C LEU A 158 36.48 2.32 -20.44
N ARG A 159 36.51 1.31 -21.30
CA ARG A 159 35.35 0.89 -22.09
C ARG A 159 34.85 -0.45 -21.55
N PHE A 160 33.58 -0.50 -21.16
CA PHE A 160 32.94 -1.68 -20.63
C PHE A 160 31.96 -2.26 -21.64
N ASN A 161 32.13 -3.54 -21.95
CA ASN A 161 31.22 -4.29 -22.79
C ASN A 161 30.10 -4.91 -21.93
N LYS A 162 28.87 -4.42 -22.11
CA LYS A 162 27.71 -4.91 -21.33
C LYS A 162 27.35 -6.37 -21.57
N GLN A 163 27.74 -6.95 -22.72
CA GLN A 163 27.40 -8.33 -23.09
C GLN A 163 28.42 -9.33 -22.54
N THR A 164 29.72 -9.03 -22.71
CA THR A 164 30.80 -9.91 -22.24
C THR A 164 31.23 -9.60 -20.80
N GLU A 165 30.76 -8.49 -20.24
CA GLU A 165 31.10 -7.96 -18.91
C GLU A 165 32.61 -7.74 -18.72
N ARG A 166 33.32 -7.40 -19.79
CA ARG A 166 34.76 -7.12 -19.78
C ARG A 166 35.07 -5.64 -19.88
N PHE A 167 36.17 -5.23 -19.24
CA PHE A 167 36.70 -3.87 -19.27
C PHE A 167 37.95 -3.79 -20.15
N ASP A 168 37.91 -2.89 -21.14
CA ASP A 168 39.04 -2.57 -22.00
C ASP A 168 39.62 -1.20 -21.60
N GLN A 169 40.93 -1.14 -21.42
CA GLN A 169 41.63 0.14 -21.18
C GLN A 169 41.97 0.83 -22.50
N ILE A 170 41.66 2.12 -22.61
CA ILE A 170 42.04 2.92 -23.76
C ILE A 170 43.47 3.44 -23.57
N LYS A 171 44.35 3.17 -24.54
CA LYS A 171 45.74 3.61 -24.50
C LYS A 171 45.88 4.99 -25.14
N TYR A 172 46.39 5.95 -24.37
CA TYR A 172 46.74 7.29 -24.83
C TYR A 172 47.90 7.85 -23.98
N GLN A 173 48.53 8.93 -24.46
CA GLN A 173 49.63 9.61 -23.76
C GLN A 173 49.09 10.79 -22.94
N GLY A 174 49.59 10.99 -21.71
CA GLY A 174 49.21 12.10 -20.82
C GLY A 174 48.68 11.64 -19.46
N VAL A 175 48.05 12.57 -18.74
CA VAL A 175 47.48 12.31 -17.40
C VAL A 175 46.31 11.32 -17.51
N LYS A 176 46.27 10.36 -16.58
CA LYS A 176 45.29 9.26 -16.58
C LYS A 176 43.99 9.56 -15.83
N THR A 177 43.76 10.80 -15.40
CA THR A 177 42.52 11.17 -14.72
C THR A 177 41.57 11.84 -15.69
N ALA A 178 40.43 11.19 -15.94
CA ALA A 178 39.32 11.75 -16.71
C ALA A 178 38.23 12.21 -15.73
N LEU A 179 37.73 13.43 -15.90
CA LEU A 179 36.76 14.06 -15.00
C LEU A 179 35.34 14.02 -15.57
N ALA A 180 35.19 14.31 -16.86
CA ALA A 180 33.90 14.38 -17.55
C ALA A 180 33.94 13.65 -18.89
N LEU A 181 32.79 13.13 -19.31
CA LEU A 181 32.60 12.50 -20.62
C LEU A 181 31.32 13.04 -21.27
N THR A 182 31.36 13.25 -22.58
CA THR A 182 30.16 13.41 -23.40
C THR A 182 30.32 12.68 -24.73
N LEU A 183 29.21 12.30 -25.35
CA LEU A 183 29.21 11.67 -26.65
C LEU A 183 28.74 12.66 -27.72
N ARG A 184 29.54 12.80 -28.78
CA ARG A 184 29.15 13.50 -29.99
C ARG A 184 29.29 12.57 -31.19
N ARG A 185 28.16 12.18 -31.78
CA ARG A 185 28.08 11.16 -32.85
C ARG A 185 28.78 9.85 -32.46
N ASP A 186 29.93 9.55 -33.06
CA ASP A 186 30.70 8.32 -32.84
C ASP A 186 32.05 8.63 -32.16
N THR A 187 32.17 9.81 -31.55
CA THR A 187 33.36 10.26 -30.82
C THR A 187 33.00 10.57 -29.37
N VAL A 188 33.69 9.92 -28.44
CA VAL A 188 33.65 10.26 -27.02
C VAL A 188 34.61 11.42 -26.78
N TRP A 189 34.10 12.49 -26.19
CA TRP A 189 34.87 13.64 -25.74
C TRP A 189 35.10 13.48 -24.25
N ALA A 190 36.36 13.54 -23.83
CA ALA A 190 36.76 13.35 -22.44
C ALA A 190 37.53 14.55 -21.93
N GLY A 191 37.08 15.08 -20.80
CA GLY A 191 37.74 16.16 -20.07
C GLY A 191 38.80 15.56 -19.16
N MET A 192 40.05 15.94 -19.39
CA MET A 192 41.21 15.38 -18.71
C MET A 192 41.78 16.38 -17.70
N GLN A 193 42.23 15.87 -16.56
CA GLN A 193 42.95 16.69 -15.58
C GLN A 193 44.37 16.99 -16.09
N GLY A 194 44.70 18.27 -16.32
CA GLY A 194 46.03 18.69 -16.78
C GLY A 194 46.39 18.38 -18.24
N SER A 195 45.49 17.77 -19.02
CA SER A 195 45.72 17.47 -20.45
C SER A 195 44.58 17.99 -21.36
N GLY A 196 43.72 18.86 -20.83
CA GLY A 196 42.63 19.47 -21.58
C GLY A 196 41.59 18.47 -22.08
N LEU A 197 41.47 18.32 -23.40
CA LEU A 197 40.42 17.54 -24.05
C LEU A 197 41.00 16.38 -24.87
N LEU A 198 40.46 15.18 -24.65
CA LEU A 198 40.76 13.97 -25.41
C LEU A 198 39.55 13.53 -26.23
N LYS A 199 39.75 13.22 -27.51
CA LYS A 199 38.69 12.71 -28.40
C LYS A 199 38.98 11.26 -28.73
N ILE A 200 38.00 10.37 -28.56
CA ILE A 200 38.18 8.93 -28.81
C ILE A 200 37.12 8.48 -29.81
N ASP A 201 37.57 7.93 -30.94
CA ASP A 201 36.68 7.29 -31.89
C ASP A 201 36.15 5.96 -31.32
N THR A 202 34.84 5.83 -31.22
CA THR A 202 34.18 4.67 -30.59
C THR A 202 34.35 3.37 -31.37
N ARG A 203 34.62 3.44 -32.67
CA ARG A 203 34.77 2.28 -33.55
C ARG A 203 36.19 1.72 -33.51
N THR A 204 37.18 2.61 -33.60
CA THR A 204 38.59 2.24 -33.70
C THR A 204 39.31 2.25 -32.34
N SER A 205 38.70 2.85 -31.32
CA SER A 205 39.34 3.18 -30.03
C SER A 205 40.59 4.04 -30.19
N HIS A 206 40.76 4.69 -31.34
CA HIS A 206 41.87 5.59 -31.60
C HIS A 206 41.62 6.91 -30.88
N SER A 207 42.57 7.32 -30.06
CA SER A 207 42.52 8.58 -29.31
C SER A 207 43.25 9.68 -30.07
N ILE A 208 42.58 10.81 -30.27
CA ILE A 208 43.13 12.04 -30.83
C ILE A 208 43.26 13.03 -29.69
N SER A 209 44.50 13.36 -29.33
CA SER A 209 44.83 14.47 -28.43
C SER A 209 45.32 15.67 -29.24
N ASP A 210 45.08 16.87 -28.71
CA ASP A 210 45.60 18.10 -29.32
C ASP A 210 47.14 18.13 -29.20
N THR A 211 47.80 18.39 -30.33
CA THR A 211 49.27 18.40 -30.45
C THR A 211 49.93 19.44 -29.56
N SER A 212 49.20 20.51 -29.19
CA SER A 212 49.66 21.57 -28.31
C SER A 212 50.01 21.04 -26.91
N TYR A 213 49.38 19.94 -26.49
CA TYR A 213 49.67 19.24 -25.21
C TYR A 213 50.90 18.33 -25.28
N LYS A 214 51.51 18.15 -26.46
CA LYS A 214 52.75 17.37 -26.62
C LYS A 214 54.01 18.20 -26.35
N SER A 215 53.91 19.53 -26.31
CA SER A 215 55.02 20.44 -26.02
C SER A 215 54.86 21.07 -24.64
N ALA A 216 55.86 20.93 -23.78
CA ALA A 216 55.85 21.49 -22.42
C ALA A 216 55.95 23.03 -22.39
N TYR A 217 56.31 23.67 -23.51
CA TYR A 217 56.56 25.12 -23.61
C TYR A 217 55.46 25.91 -24.33
N LEU A 218 54.44 25.24 -24.89
CA LEU A 218 53.28 25.90 -25.49
C LEU A 218 52.25 26.24 -24.40
N LYS A 219 51.74 27.48 -24.40
CA LYS A 219 50.63 27.87 -23.53
C LYS A 219 49.40 27.05 -23.91
N LEU A 220 48.93 26.19 -23.01
CA LEU A 220 47.78 25.33 -23.25
C LEU A 220 46.50 26.19 -23.36
N PRO A 221 45.61 25.87 -24.31
CA PRO A 221 44.32 26.57 -24.41
C PRO A 221 43.44 26.27 -23.20
N HIS A 222 43.51 25.04 -22.66
CA HIS A 222 42.74 24.57 -21.50
C HIS A 222 43.65 23.77 -20.57
N VAL A 223 43.63 24.01 -19.26
CA VAL A 223 44.46 23.24 -18.30
C VAL A 223 43.76 21.95 -17.89
N THR A 224 42.55 22.08 -17.35
CA THR A 224 41.72 20.96 -16.88
C THR A 224 40.29 21.22 -17.31
N VAL A 225 39.72 20.30 -18.09
CA VAL A 225 38.31 20.36 -18.49
C VAL A 225 37.49 19.60 -17.45
N THR A 226 36.61 20.29 -16.74
CA THR A 226 35.88 19.73 -15.59
C THR A 226 34.48 19.26 -15.91
N SER A 227 33.86 19.85 -16.93
CA SER A 227 32.50 19.53 -17.34
C SER A 227 32.37 19.57 -18.85
N LEU A 228 31.54 18.70 -19.38
CA LEU A 228 31.29 18.54 -20.82
C LEU A 228 29.80 18.34 -21.06
N TYR A 229 29.27 18.99 -22.08
CA TYR A 229 27.88 18.86 -22.49
C TYR A 229 27.77 18.95 -24.00
N THR A 230 26.90 18.13 -24.60
CA THR A 230 26.60 18.20 -26.02
C THR A 230 25.17 18.67 -26.19
N ASP A 231 24.99 19.82 -26.86
CA ASP A 231 23.68 20.40 -27.06
C ASP A 231 22.92 19.70 -28.22
N PRO A 232 21.60 19.93 -28.35
CA PRO A 232 20.82 19.34 -29.45
C PRO A 232 21.27 19.76 -30.86
N ALA A 233 22.05 20.83 -30.99
CA ALA A 233 22.65 21.29 -32.25
C ALA A 233 24.03 20.66 -32.50
N GLU A 234 24.42 19.65 -31.72
CA GLU A 234 25.68 18.91 -31.77
C GLU A 234 26.92 19.74 -31.39
N ASN A 235 26.77 20.93 -30.82
CA ASN A 235 27.89 21.69 -30.28
C ASN A 235 28.32 21.09 -28.94
N VAL A 236 29.63 21.16 -28.65
CA VAL A 236 30.16 20.69 -27.37
C VAL A 236 30.52 21.90 -26.53
N TRP A 237 29.85 22.05 -25.39
CA TRP A 237 30.13 23.04 -24.37
C TRP A 237 31.00 22.43 -23.29
N TYR A 238 31.97 23.18 -22.78
CA TYR A 238 32.81 22.73 -21.68
C TYR A 238 33.31 23.87 -20.82
N GLY A 239 33.37 23.59 -19.52
CA GLY A 239 34.06 24.39 -18.53
C GLY A 239 35.51 23.95 -18.36
N SER A 240 36.37 24.91 -18.12
CA SER A 240 37.78 24.68 -17.79
C SER A 240 38.17 25.46 -16.53
N TRP A 241 39.22 24.99 -15.84
CA TRP A 241 39.77 25.60 -14.61
C TRP A 241 40.31 27.02 -14.77
N ASP A 242 40.40 27.53 -15.99
CA ASP A 242 40.76 28.92 -16.30
C ASP A 242 39.55 29.89 -16.19
N ASN A 243 38.39 29.41 -15.71
CA ASN A 243 37.13 30.16 -15.58
C ASN A 243 36.62 30.72 -16.92
N ILE A 244 36.98 30.09 -18.03
CA ILE A 244 36.49 30.44 -19.36
C ILE A 244 35.51 29.37 -19.82
N LEU A 245 34.39 29.82 -20.38
CA LEU A 245 33.44 28.94 -21.06
C LEU A 245 33.85 28.77 -22.52
N TYR A 246 33.91 27.53 -22.97
CA TYR A 246 34.24 27.18 -24.34
C TYR A 246 33.08 26.48 -25.04
N ARG A 247 33.00 26.69 -26.36
CA ARG A 247 32.05 26.00 -27.23
C ARG A 247 32.74 25.55 -28.51
N TYR A 248 32.74 24.25 -28.77
CA TYR A 248 33.04 23.71 -30.08
C TYR A 248 31.79 23.76 -30.97
N ASN A 249 31.80 24.65 -31.96
CA ASN A 249 30.72 24.78 -32.93
C ASN A 249 30.79 23.64 -33.95
N ALA A 250 29.74 22.82 -34.01
CA ALA A 250 29.66 21.64 -34.87
C ALA A 250 29.69 21.97 -36.36
N GLN A 251 29.05 23.08 -36.75
CA GLN A 251 28.89 23.51 -38.14
C GLN A 251 30.18 24.16 -38.65
N LEU A 252 30.72 25.09 -37.86
CA LEU A 252 31.96 25.81 -38.20
C LEU A 252 33.22 24.97 -37.95
N LYS A 253 33.09 23.84 -37.23
CA LYS A 253 34.20 22.99 -36.78
C LYS A 253 35.29 23.78 -36.04
N LYS A 254 34.90 24.86 -35.36
CA LYS A 254 35.80 25.81 -34.70
C LYS A 254 35.43 25.94 -33.22
N GLU A 255 36.44 26.14 -32.39
CA GLU A 255 36.29 26.50 -31.00
C GLU A 255 36.02 28.02 -30.87
N GLU A 256 35.01 28.36 -30.08
CA GLU A 256 34.66 29.71 -29.68
C GLU A 256 34.86 29.81 -28.16
N ASN A 257 35.41 30.92 -27.69
CA ASN A 257 35.56 31.23 -26.28
C ASN A 257 34.67 32.40 -25.88
N PHE A 258 34.20 32.39 -24.64
CA PHE A 258 33.41 33.46 -24.05
C PHE A 258 34.26 34.10 -22.94
N PRO A 259 35.16 35.04 -23.29
CA PRO A 259 36.14 35.57 -22.35
C PRO A 259 35.50 36.45 -21.27
N VAL A 260 36.28 36.69 -20.21
CA VAL A 260 35.98 37.69 -19.18
C VAL A 260 36.02 39.08 -19.81
N ALA A 261 34.91 39.52 -20.41
CA ALA A 261 34.77 40.88 -20.92
C ALA A 261 34.76 41.90 -19.76
N ALA A 262 35.22 43.13 -20.00
CA ALA A 262 35.22 44.23 -19.03
C ALA A 262 33.82 44.67 -18.54
N SER A 263 32.75 44.10 -19.12
CA SER A 263 31.37 44.32 -18.70
C SER A 263 30.78 43.05 -18.06
N PRO A 264 30.23 43.12 -16.84
CA PRO A 264 29.70 41.96 -16.10
C PRO A 264 28.48 41.29 -16.74
N VAL A 265 27.90 41.87 -17.80
CA VAL A 265 26.68 41.34 -18.47
C VAL A 265 27.01 40.36 -19.62
N THR A 266 28.23 40.42 -20.16
CA THR A 266 28.65 39.64 -21.34
C THR A 266 29.71 38.58 -21.04
N ALA A 267 30.12 38.45 -19.78
CA ALA A 267 31.23 37.58 -19.35
C ALA A 267 30.75 36.41 -18.49
N PHE A 268 31.39 35.26 -18.65
CA PHE A 268 31.33 34.15 -17.71
C PHE A 268 32.54 34.23 -16.77
N THR A 269 32.33 34.13 -15.47
CA THR A 269 33.35 34.40 -14.43
C THR A 269 33.57 33.26 -13.44
N ASP A 270 32.85 32.15 -13.59
CA ASP A 270 32.91 30.99 -12.70
C ASP A 270 33.56 29.77 -13.39
N GLU A 271 33.73 28.68 -12.66
CA GLU A 271 34.05 27.37 -13.20
C GLU A 271 32.74 26.62 -13.49
N ALA A 272 32.46 26.32 -14.76
CA ALA A 272 31.24 25.59 -15.12
C ALA A 272 31.33 24.14 -14.65
N SER A 273 30.38 23.72 -13.82
CA SER A 273 30.30 22.37 -13.26
C SER A 273 29.32 21.47 -14.01
N SER A 274 28.25 22.04 -14.58
CA SER A 274 27.17 21.30 -15.24
C SER A 274 26.40 22.20 -16.19
N PHE A 275 25.69 21.57 -17.14
CA PHE A 275 24.93 22.26 -18.17
C PHE A 275 23.59 21.57 -18.40
N ALA A 276 22.57 22.35 -18.75
CA ALA A 276 21.32 21.83 -19.31
C ALA A 276 20.65 22.89 -20.18
N ASP A 277 19.97 22.50 -21.26
CA ASP A 277 19.11 23.39 -22.03
C ASP A 277 17.68 23.40 -21.49
N ASP A 278 17.03 24.57 -21.51
CA ASP A 278 15.59 24.67 -21.29
C ASP A 278 14.79 24.59 -22.60
N HIS A 279 13.47 24.45 -22.52
CA HIS A 279 12.61 24.41 -23.71
C HIS A 279 12.58 25.71 -24.53
N ARG A 280 13.11 26.81 -23.98
CA ARG A 280 13.19 28.12 -24.64
C ARG A 280 14.52 28.31 -25.37
N GLY A 281 15.41 27.31 -25.31
CA GLY A 281 16.75 27.36 -25.92
C GLY A 281 17.76 28.17 -25.10
N GLN A 282 17.46 28.49 -23.84
CA GLN A 282 18.45 29.08 -22.92
C GLN A 282 19.32 27.97 -22.34
N LEU A 283 20.62 28.22 -22.26
CA LEU A 283 21.57 27.30 -21.66
C LEU A 283 21.74 27.65 -20.18
N TRP A 284 21.39 26.72 -19.31
CA TRP A 284 21.59 26.81 -17.87
C TRP A 284 22.97 26.23 -17.53
N ILE A 285 23.79 27.00 -16.84
CA ILE A 285 25.16 26.67 -16.51
C ILE A 285 25.31 26.72 -14.99
N GLY A 286 25.64 25.57 -14.41
CA GLY A 286 25.96 25.44 -13.00
C GLY A 286 27.35 25.97 -12.74
N GLY A 287 27.46 26.86 -11.77
CA GLY A 287 28.70 27.42 -11.28
C GLY A 287 29.25 26.67 -10.07
N ARG A 288 30.57 26.59 -9.97
CA ARG A 288 31.29 25.99 -8.83
C ARG A 288 31.29 26.93 -7.62
N TYR A 289 31.24 28.25 -7.83
CA TYR A 289 31.43 29.24 -6.76
C TYR A 289 30.38 30.35 -6.74
N GLU A 290 29.85 30.76 -7.89
CA GLU A 290 29.03 31.96 -8.03
C GLU A 290 27.52 31.67 -8.12
N GLY A 291 27.12 30.45 -8.50
CA GLY A 291 25.72 30.02 -8.50
C GLY A 291 25.26 29.57 -9.88
N LEU A 292 24.12 30.08 -10.34
CA LEU A 292 23.53 29.70 -11.62
C LEU A 292 23.76 30.82 -12.65
N HIS A 293 24.24 30.46 -13.84
CA HIS A 293 24.34 31.36 -14.97
C HIS A 293 23.36 30.91 -16.07
N LEU A 294 22.55 31.85 -16.57
CA LEU A 294 21.67 31.64 -17.71
C LEU A 294 22.25 32.34 -18.92
N PHE A 295 22.52 31.57 -19.97
CA PHE A 295 23.07 32.09 -21.21
C PHE A 295 21.97 32.16 -22.28
N ASP A 296 21.67 33.38 -22.71
CA ASP A 296 20.79 33.64 -23.85
C ASP A 296 21.61 33.53 -25.14
N GLN A 297 21.37 32.48 -25.93
CA GLN A 297 22.13 32.22 -27.14
C GLN A 297 21.92 33.27 -28.23
N GLN A 298 20.76 33.92 -28.29
CA GLN A 298 20.46 34.93 -29.31
C GLN A 298 21.16 36.25 -28.98
N ARG A 299 21.11 36.65 -27.70
CA ARG A 299 21.68 37.91 -27.23
C ARG A 299 23.16 37.81 -26.88
N LYS A 300 23.68 36.59 -26.70
CA LYS A 300 25.04 36.31 -26.18
C LYS A 300 25.32 37.01 -24.85
N THR A 301 24.32 37.06 -23.97
CA THR A 301 24.39 37.69 -22.65
C THR A 301 24.17 36.68 -21.55
N PHE A 302 24.80 36.91 -20.39
CA PHE A 302 24.63 36.10 -19.20
C PHE A 302 23.74 36.80 -18.18
N GLN A 303 22.83 36.06 -17.57
CA GLN A 303 22.15 36.45 -16.35
C GLN A 303 22.68 35.58 -15.20
N HIS A 304 23.15 36.23 -14.14
CA HIS A 304 23.70 35.56 -12.97
C HIS A 304 22.69 35.52 -11.81
N ILE A 305 22.53 34.34 -11.19
CA ILE A 305 21.57 34.08 -10.12
C ILE A 305 22.33 33.52 -8.92
N VAL A 306 22.43 34.34 -7.88
CA VAL A 306 23.13 34.05 -6.61
C VAL A 306 22.11 33.66 -5.54
N PRO A 307 22.42 32.69 -4.66
CA PRO A 307 21.58 32.41 -3.50
C PRO A 307 21.50 33.61 -2.56
N ASN A 308 20.30 33.92 -2.10
CA ASN A 308 20.05 34.88 -1.04
C ASN A 308 19.22 34.19 0.05
N PRO A 309 19.83 33.85 1.21
CA PRO A 309 19.14 33.19 2.31
C PRO A 309 17.96 33.97 2.88
N GLN A 310 17.95 35.30 2.75
CA GLN A 310 16.88 36.18 3.22
C GLN A 310 15.72 36.29 2.22
N LYS A 311 15.89 35.79 0.99
CA LYS A 311 14.85 35.80 -0.05
C LYS A 311 14.30 34.40 -0.24
N ALA A 312 13.05 34.17 0.17
CA ALA A 312 12.39 32.91 -0.11
C ALA A 312 12.22 32.69 -1.63
N GLY A 313 12.23 31.41 -2.03
CA GLY A 313 12.35 31.01 -3.44
C GLY A 313 13.70 31.28 -4.08
N SER A 314 14.71 31.76 -3.34
CA SER A 314 16.07 31.86 -3.87
C SER A 314 16.75 30.49 -3.95
N LEU A 315 17.74 30.40 -4.83
CA LEU A 315 18.62 29.24 -5.00
C LEU A 315 19.19 28.80 -3.64
N LEU A 316 19.27 27.50 -3.42
CA LEU A 316 19.64 26.92 -2.12
C LEU A 316 21.13 27.09 -1.78
N SER A 317 22.00 27.05 -2.79
CA SER A 317 23.45 27.17 -2.64
C SER A 317 24.07 27.75 -3.92
N ASN A 318 25.24 28.37 -3.76
CA ASN A 318 26.06 28.88 -4.85
C ASN A 318 26.88 27.78 -5.53
N LYS A 319 26.98 26.59 -4.92
CA LYS A 319 27.68 25.44 -5.50
C LYS A 319 26.67 24.53 -6.17
N ILE A 320 26.61 24.58 -7.49
CA ILE A 320 25.76 23.71 -8.29
C ILE A 320 26.63 22.56 -8.79
N ASN A 321 26.26 21.33 -8.48
CA ASN A 321 27.02 20.15 -8.90
C ASN A 321 26.45 19.53 -10.17
N CYS A 322 25.12 19.59 -10.34
CA CYS A 322 24.44 19.06 -11.52
C CYS A 322 23.16 19.85 -11.84
N ILE A 323 22.82 19.91 -13.13
CA ILE A 323 21.55 20.44 -13.61
C ILE A 323 20.91 19.37 -14.51
N TYR A 324 19.61 19.16 -14.35
CA TYR A 324 18.86 18.19 -15.14
C TYR A 324 17.49 18.75 -15.53
N ARG A 325 17.10 18.58 -16.79
CA ARG A 325 15.75 18.87 -17.27
C ARG A 325 14.94 17.57 -17.32
N ASP A 326 13.80 17.54 -16.63
CA ASP A 326 12.88 16.41 -16.73
C ASP A 326 12.02 16.44 -18.01
N ARG A 327 11.18 15.43 -18.20
CA ARG A 327 10.28 15.32 -19.37
C ARG A 327 9.18 16.37 -19.43
N ASP A 328 8.75 16.87 -18.28
CA ASP A 328 7.73 17.91 -18.16
C ASP A 328 8.33 19.32 -18.36
N GLY A 329 9.66 19.41 -18.43
CA GLY A 329 10.41 20.65 -18.62
C GLY A 329 10.78 21.38 -17.35
N ASN A 330 10.62 20.74 -16.17
CA ASN A 330 11.13 21.30 -14.93
C ASN A 330 12.65 21.15 -14.87
N MET A 331 13.30 22.14 -14.27
CA MET A 331 14.74 22.16 -14.07
C MET A 331 15.05 21.75 -12.64
N TRP A 332 15.94 20.79 -12.49
CA TRP A 332 16.41 20.24 -11.21
C TRP A 332 17.87 20.60 -11.04
N LEU A 333 18.22 21.29 -9.97
CA LEU A 333 19.57 21.74 -9.68
C LEU A 333 20.06 21.07 -8.41
N GLY A 334 20.97 20.10 -8.55
CA GLY A 334 21.63 19.46 -7.42
C GLY A 334 22.76 20.34 -6.89
N THR A 335 22.77 20.58 -5.59
CA THR A 335 23.73 21.45 -4.91
C THR A 335 24.40 20.74 -3.74
N ASP A 336 25.32 21.41 -3.05
CA ASP A 336 25.90 20.91 -1.80
C ASP A 336 24.94 20.97 -0.60
N LYS A 337 23.80 21.65 -0.73
CA LYS A 337 22.82 21.87 0.35
C LYS A 337 21.45 21.22 0.11
N GLY A 338 21.26 20.53 -1.02
CA GLY A 338 20.03 19.86 -1.41
C GLY A 338 19.75 20.07 -2.90
N VAL A 339 18.49 19.94 -3.31
CA VAL A 339 18.04 20.18 -4.69
C VAL A 339 17.20 21.44 -4.72
N SER A 340 17.51 22.35 -5.64
CA SER A 340 16.63 23.46 -6.03
C SER A 340 15.85 23.05 -7.26
N THR A 341 14.52 23.15 -7.23
CA THR A 341 13.65 22.77 -8.36
C THR A 341 12.97 24.00 -8.93
N TYR A 342 12.90 24.08 -10.24
CA TYR A 342 12.26 25.17 -10.96
C TYR A 342 11.18 24.59 -11.88
N ASN A 343 9.94 24.94 -11.56
CA ASN A 343 8.75 24.48 -12.25
C ASN A 343 8.02 25.68 -12.88
N LEU A 344 7.77 25.60 -14.19
CA LEU A 344 7.13 26.64 -14.99
C LEU A 344 5.69 26.94 -14.56
N TYR A 345 4.95 25.92 -14.12
CA TYR A 345 3.58 26.06 -13.63
C TYR A 345 3.53 26.88 -12.34
N GLN A 346 4.46 26.63 -11.42
CA GLN A 346 4.55 27.37 -10.16
C GLN A 346 4.97 28.83 -10.37
N GLN A 347 5.74 29.14 -11.42
CA GLN A 347 6.11 30.53 -11.74
C GLN A 347 4.90 31.40 -12.15
N GLN A 348 3.73 30.82 -12.43
CA GLN A 348 2.53 31.60 -12.71
C GLN A 348 2.00 32.33 -11.46
N PHE A 349 2.41 31.88 -10.27
CA PHE A 349 1.98 32.40 -8.97
C PHE A 349 3.13 33.05 -8.19
N THR A 350 4.13 33.62 -8.87
CA THR A 350 5.30 34.21 -8.19
C THR A 350 4.89 35.30 -7.19
N PRO A 351 5.27 35.18 -5.90
CA PRO A 351 4.96 36.17 -4.89
C PRO A 351 5.77 37.46 -5.10
N GLN A 352 5.13 38.59 -4.85
CA GLN A 352 5.76 39.91 -4.78
C GLN A 352 5.80 40.34 -3.32
N VAL A 353 6.99 40.27 -2.72
CA VAL A 353 7.22 40.62 -1.32
C VAL A 353 7.28 42.14 -1.17
N LEU A 354 6.59 42.65 -0.15
CA LEU A 354 6.68 44.05 0.24
C LEU A 354 7.98 44.28 1.04
N PRO A 355 8.74 45.36 0.75
CA PRO A 355 9.98 45.62 1.47
C PRO A 355 9.69 45.92 2.95
N VAL A 356 10.37 45.20 3.86
CA VAL A 356 10.29 45.42 5.30
C VAL A 356 11.23 46.57 5.69
N LYS A 357 10.73 47.60 6.37
CA LYS A 357 11.61 48.61 6.99
C LYS A 357 12.21 48.05 8.28
N SER A 358 13.50 48.32 8.49
CA SER A 358 14.31 47.92 9.65
C SER A 358 13.75 48.25 11.05
N THR A 359 12.67 49.03 11.17
CA THR A 359 12.13 49.52 12.45
C THR A 359 10.87 48.80 12.93
N THR A 360 10.26 47.94 12.09
CA THR A 360 9.06 47.16 12.43
C THR A 360 9.38 45.68 12.56
N THR A 361 9.03 45.08 13.71
CA THR A 361 9.33 43.67 14.00
C THR A 361 8.54 42.67 13.17
N GLN A 362 7.45 43.08 12.50
CA GLN A 362 6.75 42.26 11.51
C GLN A 362 6.22 43.08 10.32
N PRO A 363 6.28 42.53 9.10
CA PRO A 363 5.63 43.12 7.93
C PRO A 363 4.10 43.16 8.09
N GLY A 364 3.50 44.29 7.74
CA GLY A 364 2.06 44.52 7.91
C GLY A 364 1.20 43.70 6.94
N ARG A 365 0.22 42.95 7.48
CA ARG A 365 -0.80 42.19 6.75
C ARG A 365 -1.43 43.03 5.63
N ILE A 366 -1.50 42.49 4.42
CA ILE A 366 -2.22 43.12 3.30
C ILE A 366 -3.73 42.94 3.49
N ASN A 367 -4.50 44.02 3.43
CA ASN A 367 -5.94 44.02 3.66
C ASN A 367 -6.77 44.24 2.40
N ASP A 368 -6.25 45.02 1.44
CA ASP A 368 -7.00 45.37 0.22
C ASP A 368 -6.08 45.85 -0.90
N PHE A 369 -6.59 45.82 -2.13
CA PHE A 369 -5.91 46.35 -3.33
C PHE A 369 -6.82 47.28 -4.10
N TYR A 370 -6.23 48.27 -4.76
CA TYR A 370 -6.93 49.14 -5.69
C TYR A 370 -6.02 49.55 -6.85
N LEU A 371 -6.48 49.40 -8.09
CA LEU A 371 -5.77 49.90 -9.27
C LEU A 371 -6.44 51.18 -9.77
N ASP A 372 -5.71 52.29 -9.74
CA ASP A 372 -6.24 53.57 -10.24
C ASP A 372 -6.15 53.68 -11.78
N ALA A 373 -6.78 54.74 -12.31
CA ALA A 373 -6.78 55.02 -13.75
C ALA A 373 -5.37 55.27 -14.31
N GLN A 374 -4.45 55.76 -13.47
CA GLN A 374 -3.05 56.01 -13.79
C GLN A 374 -2.18 54.73 -13.77
N GLN A 375 -2.78 53.54 -13.59
CA GLN A 375 -2.09 52.26 -13.48
C GLN A 375 -1.15 52.17 -12.26
N THR A 376 -1.46 52.90 -11.20
CA THR A 376 -0.83 52.76 -9.89
C THR A 376 -1.62 51.74 -9.06
N LEU A 377 -0.93 50.70 -8.63
CA LEU A 377 -1.47 49.74 -7.67
C LEU A 377 -1.26 50.27 -6.26
N TRP A 378 -2.37 50.54 -5.58
CA TRP A 378 -2.43 50.88 -4.17
C TRP A 378 -2.71 49.62 -3.35
N ILE A 379 -1.92 49.40 -2.31
CA ILE A 379 -1.96 48.20 -1.47
C ILE A 379 -2.14 48.65 -0.03
N ALA A 380 -3.31 48.37 0.54
CA ALA A 380 -3.64 48.68 1.92
C ALA A 380 -3.03 47.63 2.85
N THR A 381 -2.31 48.08 3.88
CA THR A 381 -1.67 47.18 4.85
C THR A 381 -1.95 47.60 6.29
N SER A 382 -1.63 46.72 7.24
CA SER A 382 -1.64 47.06 8.66
C SER A 382 -0.63 48.14 9.05
N ASP A 383 0.32 48.48 8.16
CA ASP A 383 1.37 49.48 8.38
C ASP A 383 1.22 50.67 7.40
N GLY A 384 -0.01 51.04 7.07
CA GLY A 384 -0.31 52.15 6.17
C GLY A 384 -0.57 51.71 4.73
N LEU A 385 0.04 52.41 3.76
CA LEU A 385 -0.27 52.27 2.35
C LEU A 385 1.01 52.06 1.53
N PHE A 386 1.02 51.07 0.64
CA PHE A 386 2.06 50.92 -0.36
C PHE A 386 1.51 51.30 -1.73
N LYS A 387 2.34 51.97 -2.54
CA LYS A 387 2.04 52.20 -3.95
C LYS A 387 3.12 51.64 -4.85
N LYS A 388 2.68 51.14 -6.01
CA LYS A 388 3.55 50.62 -7.06
C LYS A 388 3.02 51.02 -8.43
N PHE A 389 3.85 51.67 -9.23
CA PHE A 389 3.53 51.90 -10.64
C PHE A 389 3.66 50.60 -11.43
N LYS A 390 2.73 50.30 -12.32
CA LYS A 390 2.72 49.04 -13.09
C LYS A 390 4.02 48.75 -13.85
N ILE A 391 4.71 49.81 -14.29
CA ILE A 391 5.94 49.76 -15.09
C ILE A 391 7.20 49.68 -14.20
N SER A 392 7.12 50.09 -12.93
CA SER A 392 8.27 50.11 -12.01
C SER A 392 8.27 48.89 -11.08
N PRO A 393 9.43 48.26 -10.85
CA PRO A 393 9.54 47.20 -9.85
C PRO A 393 9.55 47.75 -8.41
N ALA A 394 9.83 49.04 -8.21
CA ALA A 394 9.99 49.64 -6.90
C ALA A 394 8.65 49.90 -6.19
N PHE A 395 8.64 49.65 -4.88
CA PHE A 395 7.54 49.99 -3.99
C PHE A 395 7.83 51.30 -3.26
N THR A 396 6.81 52.12 -3.05
CA THR A 396 6.88 53.29 -2.17
C THR A 396 5.95 53.06 -0.99
N HIS A 397 6.52 53.07 0.22
CA HIS A 397 5.77 52.98 1.47
C HIS A 397 5.35 54.38 1.93
N ILE A 398 4.06 54.55 2.20
CA ILE A 398 3.43 55.78 2.67
C ILE A 398 2.89 55.51 4.07
N LEU A 399 3.58 56.05 5.07
CA LEU A 399 3.13 56.00 6.46
C LEU A 399 2.09 57.10 6.68
N LEU A 400 0.90 56.71 7.11
CA LEU A 400 -0.19 57.64 7.42
C LEU A 400 -0.28 57.78 8.94
N ASN A 401 -0.23 59.02 9.44
CA ASN A 401 -0.33 59.33 10.86
C ASN A 401 -1.43 60.37 11.09
N TYR A 402 -2.27 60.14 12.08
CA TYR A 402 -3.27 61.09 12.54
C TYR A 402 -3.26 61.20 14.06
N GLN A 403 -3.14 62.42 14.58
CA GLN A 403 -3.08 62.71 16.02
C GLN A 403 -2.07 61.82 16.80
N GLY A 404 -0.89 61.56 16.21
CA GLY A 404 0.15 60.75 16.83
C GLY A 404 -0.06 59.24 16.73
N THR A 405 -1.14 58.78 16.08
CA THR A 405 -1.43 57.36 15.86
C THR A 405 -1.14 56.97 14.41
N ASN A 406 -0.35 55.93 14.20
CA ASN A 406 -0.15 55.34 12.87
C ASN A 406 -1.42 54.62 12.42
N LEU A 407 -1.85 54.89 11.20
CA LEU A 407 -3.09 54.36 10.64
C LEU A 407 -2.84 53.05 9.89
N ALA A 408 -3.55 52.00 10.28
CA ALA A 408 -3.65 50.76 9.51
C ALA A 408 -4.78 50.91 8.49
N VAL A 409 -4.49 50.70 7.21
CA VAL A 409 -5.49 50.82 6.14
C VAL A 409 -6.14 49.45 5.93
N GLY A 410 -7.46 49.39 6.11
CA GLY A 410 -8.26 48.18 5.94
C GLY A 410 -8.95 48.08 4.58
N LYS A 411 -9.42 49.20 4.02
CA LYS A 411 -10.18 49.22 2.75
C LYS A 411 -9.87 50.48 1.95
N ILE A 412 -9.77 50.34 0.62
CA ILE A 412 -9.65 51.46 -0.32
C ILE A 412 -10.92 51.51 -1.16
N HIS A 413 -11.54 52.69 -1.24
CA HIS A 413 -12.74 52.90 -2.06
C HIS A 413 -12.63 54.20 -2.84
N GLN A 414 -12.78 54.15 -4.16
CA GLN A 414 -12.97 55.35 -4.96
C GLN A 414 -14.46 55.54 -5.18
N SER A 415 -14.99 56.68 -4.73
CA SER A 415 -16.39 56.99 -4.90
C SER A 415 -16.73 57.36 -6.34
N THR A 416 -18.01 57.25 -6.70
CA THR A 416 -18.54 57.70 -8.00
C THR A 416 -18.17 59.13 -8.38
N ASN A 417 -17.89 60.00 -7.42
CA ASN A 417 -17.45 61.38 -7.64
C ASN A 417 -15.92 61.52 -7.85
N GLY A 418 -15.18 60.41 -7.88
CA GLY A 418 -13.73 60.37 -8.04
C GLY A 418 -12.92 60.51 -6.74
N THR A 419 -13.57 60.79 -5.60
CA THR A 419 -12.92 60.96 -4.30
C THR A 419 -12.47 59.62 -3.73
N PHE A 420 -11.26 59.56 -3.18
CA PHE A 420 -10.74 58.37 -2.53
C PHE A 420 -11.07 58.39 -1.03
N TYR A 421 -11.54 57.26 -0.53
CA TYR A 421 -11.81 57.02 0.87
C TYR A 421 -10.95 55.85 1.36
N LEU A 422 -10.26 56.07 2.47
CA LEU A 422 -9.48 55.06 3.17
C LEU A 422 -10.21 54.67 4.45
N GLY A 423 -10.67 53.43 4.51
CA GLY A 423 -11.16 52.83 5.74
C GLY A 423 -9.98 52.38 6.59
N THR A 424 -9.83 52.92 7.80
CA THR A 424 -8.70 52.59 8.69
C THR A 424 -9.17 51.94 9.99
N ASN A 425 -8.21 51.59 10.86
CA ASN A 425 -8.46 51.19 12.24
C ASN A 425 -8.84 52.36 13.16
N TYR A 426 -8.66 53.61 12.71
CA TYR A 426 -9.04 54.79 13.46
C TYR A 426 -10.42 55.30 13.02
N SER A 427 -10.57 55.59 11.72
CA SER A 427 -11.83 56.00 11.12
C SER A 427 -11.80 55.97 9.57
N LEU A 428 -12.80 56.54 8.92
CA LEU A 428 -12.84 56.79 7.48
C LEU A 428 -12.13 58.12 7.16
N PHE A 429 -11.17 58.11 6.25
CA PHE A 429 -10.51 59.34 5.79
C PHE A 429 -10.75 59.57 4.31
N GLN A 430 -11.02 60.82 3.93
CA GLN A 430 -10.83 61.26 2.56
C GLN A 430 -9.33 61.34 2.28
N PHE A 431 -8.89 60.77 1.16
CA PHE A 431 -7.49 60.70 0.77
C PHE A 431 -7.27 61.37 -0.57
N ASN A 432 -6.19 62.15 -0.66
CA ASN A 432 -5.72 62.70 -1.93
C ASN A 432 -4.53 61.86 -2.45
N PRO A 433 -4.68 61.10 -3.55
CA PRO A 433 -3.62 60.24 -4.08
C PRO A 433 -2.35 60.99 -4.51
N SER A 434 -2.47 62.28 -4.87
CA SER A 434 -1.36 63.10 -5.37
C SER A 434 -0.53 63.71 -4.24
N THR A 435 -1.18 64.22 -3.19
CA THR A 435 -0.51 64.87 -2.05
C THR A 435 -0.30 63.94 -0.86
N HIS A 436 -0.95 62.78 -0.87
CA HIS A 436 -1.10 61.85 0.26
C HIS A 436 -1.76 62.46 1.51
N ALA A 437 -2.41 63.63 1.37
CA ALA A 437 -3.14 64.26 2.46
C ALA A 437 -4.38 63.43 2.84
N ILE A 438 -4.67 63.39 4.14
CA ILE A 438 -5.86 62.75 4.70
C ILE A 438 -6.71 63.79 5.44
N ALA A 439 -8.04 63.69 5.33
CA ALA A 439 -8.99 64.54 6.02
C ALA A 439 -10.20 63.73 6.52
N LEU A 440 -10.79 64.12 7.65
CA LEU A 440 -12.07 63.58 8.11
C LEU A 440 -13.23 64.22 7.34
N LEU A 441 -14.35 63.50 7.22
CA LEU A 441 -15.58 64.08 6.69
C LEU A 441 -16.20 65.06 7.70
N SER A 442 -17.04 65.98 7.22
CA SER A 442 -17.80 66.89 8.07
C SER A 442 -18.62 66.13 9.11
N ASP A 443 -18.77 66.66 10.33
CA ASP A 443 -19.49 66.05 11.46
C ASP A 443 -18.83 64.77 12.05
N GLN A 444 -17.83 64.20 11.40
CA GLN A 444 -17.26 62.91 11.80
C GLN A 444 -16.56 62.93 13.16
N ALA A 445 -15.91 64.05 13.53
CA ALA A 445 -15.28 64.19 14.84
C ALA A 445 -16.29 64.21 16.00
N GLN A 446 -17.57 64.50 15.72
CA GLN A 446 -18.66 64.53 16.69
C GLN A 446 -19.45 63.21 16.72
N ASP A 447 -19.28 62.35 15.72
CA ASP A 447 -19.97 61.07 15.64
C ASP A 447 -19.43 60.05 16.66
N LEU A 448 -20.34 59.31 17.30
CA LEU A 448 -20.00 58.42 18.41
C LEU A 448 -19.26 57.12 18.01
N VAL A 449 -19.32 56.73 16.73
CA VAL A 449 -18.61 55.55 16.20
C VAL A 449 -17.45 55.96 15.30
N MET A 450 -17.70 56.94 14.43
CA MET A 450 -16.78 57.38 13.40
C MET A 450 -15.81 58.47 13.89
N SER A 451 -15.95 59.04 15.09
CA SER A 451 -14.90 59.88 15.67
C SER A 451 -13.63 59.06 15.97
N LYS A 452 -13.80 57.86 16.51
CA LYS A 452 -12.73 56.89 16.77
C LYS A 452 -13.28 55.47 16.91
N ILE A 453 -12.89 54.60 16.00
CA ILE A 453 -13.22 53.17 16.04
C ILE A 453 -12.33 52.51 17.10
N ILE A 454 -12.94 51.87 18.11
CA ILE A 454 -12.22 51.23 19.21
C ILE A 454 -12.04 49.75 18.90
N ALA A 455 -10.79 49.27 18.91
CA ALA A 455 -10.42 47.86 18.75
C ALA A 455 -10.96 47.17 17.49
N SER A 456 -11.19 47.92 16.41
CA SER A 456 -11.71 47.40 15.14
C SER A 456 -11.18 48.15 13.91
N ARG A 457 -11.80 47.95 12.75
CA ARG A 457 -11.47 48.57 11.46
C ARG A 457 -12.68 48.61 10.54
N ILE A 458 -12.62 49.47 9.54
CA ILE A 458 -13.58 49.46 8.43
C ILE A 458 -13.22 48.32 7.48
N VAL A 459 -14.16 47.39 7.27
CA VAL A 459 -13.97 46.20 6.42
C VAL A 459 -14.64 46.34 5.05
N SER A 460 -15.60 47.25 4.90
CA SER A 460 -16.29 47.47 3.63
C SER A 460 -16.84 48.88 3.52
N ILE A 461 -16.83 49.42 2.30
CA ILE A 461 -17.29 50.76 1.93
C ILE A 461 -18.01 50.63 0.59
N VAL A 462 -19.20 51.23 0.46
CA VAL A 462 -20.00 51.17 -0.77
C VAL A 462 -20.73 52.50 -0.99
N ASP A 463 -20.70 53.02 -2.21
CA ASP A 463 -21.61 54.10 -2.62
C ASP A 463 -23.00 53.55 -2.91
N PHE A 464 -24.01 54.08 -2.23
CA PHE A 464 -25.38 53.65 -2.39
C PHE A 464 -26.35 54.83 -2.44
N LYS A 465 -27.63 54.54 -2.67
CA LYS A 465 -28.70 55.54 -2.63
C LYS A 465 -29.82 55.05 -1.71
N ILE A 466 -30.15 55.83 -0.69
CA ILE A 466 -31.31 55.59 0.18
C ILE A 466 -32.34 56.66 -0.15
N ASN A 467 -33.55 56.27 -0.57
CA ASN A 467 -34.59 57.22 -1.01
C ASN A 467 -34.08 58.22 -2.07
N ASN A 468 -33.26 57.74 -3.01
CA ASN A 468 -32.59 58.51 -4.07
C ASN A 468 -31.53 59.53 -3.59
N GLN A 469 -31.27 59.64 -2.28
CA GLN A 469 -30.19 60.44 -1.73
C GLN A 469 -28.86 59.67 -1.78
N PRO A 470 -27.77 60.27 -2.27
CA PRO A 470 -26.46 59.63 -2.28
C PRO A 470 -25.94 59.47 -0.86
N VAL A 471 -25.57 58.24 -0.51
CA VAL A 471 -24.99 57.91 0.80
C VAL A 471 -23.73 57.07 0.62
N LEU A 472 -22.78 57.26 1.53
CA LEU A 472 -21.61 56.38 1.63
C LEU A 472 -21.82 55.44 2.80
N ILE A 473 -22.07 54.17 2.50
CA ILE A 473 -22.28 53.15 3.53
C ILE A 473 -20.93 52.56 3.94
N THR A 474 -20.69 52.48 5.24
CA THR A 474 -19.49 51.87 5.80
C THR A 474 -19.84 50.79 6.82
N ALA A 475 -19.04 49.73 6.84
CA ALA A 475 -19.14 48.66 7.81
C ALA A 475 -17.89 48.66 8.72
N PRO A 476 -17.95 49.31 9.88
CA PRO A 476 -16.96 49.12 10.93
C PRO A 476 -17.21 47.77 11.61
N TYR A 477 -16.24 46.86 11.56
CA TYR A 477 -16.41 45.50 12.09
C TYR A 477 -16.75 45.53 13.59
N GLY A 478 -17.70 44.72 14.06
CA GLY A 478 -18.14 44.74 15.47
C GLY A 478 -19.07 45.90 15.84
N HIS A 479 -19.28 46.86 14.93
CA HIS A 479 -20.28 47.92 15.05
C HIS A 479 -21.40 47.67 14.03
N PHE A 480 -22.59 48.21 14.31
CA PHE A 480 -23.69 48.17 13.34
C PHE A 480 -23.35 49.05 12.13
N LEU A 481 -24.01 48.75 11.00
CA LEU A 481 -23.90 49.50 9.75
C LEU A 481 -24.06 51.00 9.98
N THR A 482 -23.14 51.80 9.46
CA THR A 482 -23.21 53.26 9.48
C THR A 482 -23.23 53.79 8.05
N TYR A 483 -23.84 54.96 7.85
CA TYR A 483 -23.75 55.63 6.56
C TYR A 483 -23.61 57.13 6.73
N TYR A 484 -22.90 57.74 5.80
CA TYR A 484 -22.77 59.17 5.69
C TYR A 484 -23.78 59.70 4.67
N ASP A 485 -24.62 60.62 5.10
CA ASP A 485 -25.56 61.33 4.23
C ASP A 485 -24.86 62.55 3.64
N PHE A 486 -24.60 62.53 2.33
CA PHE A 486 -23.93 63.64 1.65
C PHE A 486 -24.80 64.91 1.56
N ALA A 487 -26.12 64.77 1.58
CA ALA A 487 -27.04 65.91 1.53
C ALA A 487 -27.11 66.60 2.90
N ALA A 488 -27.18 65.83 3.99
CA ALA A 488 -27.17 66.37 5.34
C ALA A 488 -25.76 66.70 5.87
N GLN A 489 -24.72 66.18 5.21
CA GLN A 489 -23.32 66.20 5.67
C GLN A 489 -23.13 65.63 7.09
N LYS A 490 -23.91 64.61 7.45
CA LYS A 490 -23.94 64.02 8.79
C LYS A 490 -23.81 62.50 8.75
N TRP A 491 -23.24 61.96 9.82
CA TRP A 491 -23.21 60.52 10.05
C TRP A 491 -24.51 60.05 10.70
N VAL A 492 -24.94 58.85 10.31
CA VAL A 492 -26.05 58.16 10.94
C VAL A 492 -25.49 56.91 11.63
N SER A 493 -25.29 56.99 12.96
CA SER A 493 -24.61 55.96 13.79
C SER A 493 -25.30 55.66 15.14
N ARG A 494 -24.69 54.80 15.99
CA ARG A 494 -25.40 53.98 16.99
C ARG A 494 -25.90 54.68 18.26
N ALA A 495 -25.32 55.76 18.75
CA ALA A 495 -25.42 56.01 20.20
C ALA A 495 -26.69 56.72 20.72
N ASP A 496 -27.54 57.32 19.87
CA ASP A 496 -28.90 57.75 20.27
C ASP A 496 -30.02 57.18 19.36
N SER A 497 -29.67 56.79 18.13
CA SER A 497 -30.59 56.39 17.06
C SER A 497 -30.47 54.92 16.66
N ALA A 498 -29.56 54.11 17.23
CA ALA A 498 -29.43 52.70 16.83
C ALA A 498 -30.66 51.85 17.06
N ARG A 499 -31.39 52.00 18.17
CA ARG A 499 -32.61 51.20 18.36
C ARG A 499 -33.60 51.47 17.22
N GLN A 500 -33.69 52.73 16.80
CA GLN A 500 -34.56 53.13 15.70
C GLN A 500 -34.02 52.67 14.35
N ILE A 501 -32.71 52.76 14.07
CA ILE A 501 -32.11 52.30 12.81
C ILE A 501 -32.12 50.76 12.72
N ILE A 502 -31.79 50.07 13.80
CA ILE A 502 -31.85 48.61 13.90
C ILE A 502 -33.30 48.13 13.70
N ALA A 503 -34.27 48.76 14.37
CA ALA A 503 -35.69 48.43 14.19
C ALA A 503 -36.19 48.81 12.79
N ARG A 504 -35.74 49.95 12.24
CA ARG A 504 -36.12 50.43 10.90
C ARG A 504 -35.56 49.55 9.79
N LEU A 505 -34.29 49.13 9.90
CA LEU A 505 -33.57 48.38 8.87
C LEU A 505 -33.57 46.85 9.11
N ASP A 506 -34.16 46.37 10.21
CA ASP A 506 -34.09 44.98 10.69
C ASP A 506 -32.63 44.45 10.77
N LEU A 507 -31.73 45.18 11.42
CA LEU A 507 -30.32 44.76 11.53
C LEU A 507 -30.13 43.70 12.61
N LYS A 508 -29.80 42.46 12.22
CA LYS A 508 -29.66 41.30 13.12
C LYS A 508 -28.22 40.98 13.53
N ASP A 509 -27.24 41.52 12.81
CA ASP A 509 -25.81 41.27 13.06
C ASP A 509 -24.98 42.56 12.98
N ASN A 510 -24.01 42.71 13.88
CA ASN A 510 -23.01 43.77 13.90
C ASN A 510 -21.61 43.27 13.46
N LEU A 511 -21.48 41.98 13.14
CA LEU A 511 -20.27 41.37 12.58
C LEU A 511 -20.39 41.27 11.07
N ILE A 512 -20.54 42.43 10.43
CA ILE A 512 -20.59 42.55 8.97
C ILE A 512 -19.19 42.32 8.41
N ARG A 513 -19.05 41.39 7.45
CA ARG A 513 -17.77 41.09 6.79
C ARG A 513 -17.60 41.81 5.47
N LYS A 514 -18.66 41.90 4.67
CA LYS A 514 -18.64 42.55 3.36
C LYS A 514 -20.00 43.14 3.01
N LEU A 515 -19.97 44.32 2.42
CA LEU A 515 -21.07 44.90 1.66
C LEU A 515 -20.76 44.75 0.18
N TYR A 516 -21.75 44.35 -0.60
CA TYR A 516 -21.61 44.17 -2.04
C TYR A 516 -22.76 44.84 -2.77
N LYS A 517 -22.43 45.71 -3.73
CA LYS A 517 -23.39 46.34 -4.61
C LYS A 517 -23.38 45.62 -5.95
N THR A 518 -24.50 45.02 -6.31
CA THR A 518 -24.65 44.31 -7.59
C THR A 518 -24.81 45.29 -8.74
N SER A 519 -24.53 44.83 -9.95
CA SER A 519 -24.66 45.61 -11.19
C SER A 519 -26.07 46.19 -11.39
N PRO A 520 -27.17 45.49 -11.07
CA PRO A 520 -28.53 46.05 -11.08
C PRO A 520 -28.80 47.11 -9.99
N GLY A 521 -27.86 47.36 -9.08
CA GLY A 521 -27.99 48.33 -8.00
C GLY A 521 -28.57 47.77 -6.68
N GLY A 522 -28.62 46.44 -6.51
CA GLY A 522 -29.00 45.83 -5.24
C GLY A 522 -27.85 45.88 -4.23
N LEU A 523 -28.17 46.02 -2.94
CA LEU A 523 -27.19 45.96 -1.85
C LEU A 523 -27.32 44.64 -1.09
N TRP A 524 -26.20 43.95 -0.93
CA TRP A 524 -26.09 42.68 -0.23
C TRP A 524 -25.06 42.78 0.89
N MET A 525 -25.28 42.00 1.93
CA MET A 525 -24.47 42.01 3.13
C MET A 525 -24.11 40.59 3.57
N ALA A 526 -22.82 40.33 3.73
CA ALA A 526 -22.28 39.12 4.33
C ALA A 526 -22.10 39.32 5.84
N THR A 527 -22.69 38.43 6.64
CA THR A 527 -22.65 38.51 8.10
C THR A 527 -22.03 37.26 8.72
N ALA A 528 -21.45 37.39 9.91
CA ALA A 528 -20.78 36.27 10.58
C ALA A 528 -21.74 35.33 11.32
N LYS A 529 -22.94 35.80 11.68
CA LYS A 529 -23.92 35.05 12.48
C LYS A 529 -25.31 34.94 11.86
N SER A 530 -25.68 35.83 10.94
CA SER A 530 -27.05 35.91 10.40
C SER A 530 -27.17 35.53 8.92
N GLY A 531 -26.14 34.91 8.34
CA GLY A 531 -26.15 34.48 6.94
C GLY A 531 -25.97 35.64 5.96
N LEU A 532 -26.66 35.52 4.82
CA LEU A 532 -26.64 36.49 3.71
C LEU A 532 -27.85 37.42 3.84
N ALA A 533 -27.66 38.73 3.75
CA ALA A 533 -28.76 39.69 3.79
C ALA A 533 -28.92 40.49 2.48
N GLU A 534 -30.16 40.72 2.06
CA GLU A 534 -30.57 41.50 0.89
C GLU A 534 -31.27 42.79 1.32
N TRP A 535 -30.82 43.93 0.80
CA TRP A 535 -31.51 45.20 0.99
C TRP A 535 -32.79 45.26 0.14
N LYS A 536 -33.93 45.46 0.78
CA LYS A 536 -35.20 45.72 0.11
C LYS A 536 -35.53 47.20 0.16
N ASN A 537 -35.50 47.81 -1.02
CA ASN A 537 -35.95 49.18 -1.20
C ASN A 537 -37.49 49.21 -1.27
N SER A 538 -38.14 49.57 -0.15
CA SER A 538 -39.60 49.73 -0.05
C SER A 538 -39.92 51.02 0.72
N GLN A 539 -41.20 51.35 0.95
CA GLN A 539 -41.59 52.49 1.80
C GLN A 539 -40.93 52.44 3.20
N SER A 540 -40.61 51.23 3.69
CA SER A 540 -39.77 51.00 4.88
C SER A 540 -38.56 50.13 4.49
N PRO A 541 -37.39 50.73 4.22
CA PRO A 541 -36.21 49.99 3.81
C PRO A 541 -35.72 49.06 4.93
N HIS A 542 -35.52 47.78 4.64
CA HIS A 542 -35.04 46.78 5.59
C HIS A 542 -34.22 45.68 4.91
N PHE A 543 -33.51 44.90 5.71
CA PHE A 543 -32.77 43.72 5.25
C PHE A 543 -33.59 42.44 5.40
N ILE A 544 -33.58 41.59 4.37
CA ILE A 544 -34.09 40.22 4.44
C ILE A 544 -32.91 39.26 4.54
N TYR A 545 -32.93 38.36 5.52
CA TYR A 545 -31.86 37.41 5.79
C TYR A 545 -32.17 36.02 5.25
N TYR A 546 -31.16 35.40 4.67
CA TYR A 546 -31.16 34.01 4.23
C TYR A 546 -30.18 33.24 5.11
N GLN A 547 -30.72 32.31 5.90
CA GLN A 547 -29.99 31.54 6.91
C GLN A 547 -29.91 30.06 6.56
N HIS A 548 -29.04 29.34 7.27
CA HIS A 548 -28.91 27.90 7.19
C HIS A 548 -30.12 27.21 7.83
N ASP A 549 -30.74 26.32 7.07
CA ASP A 549 -31.79 25.43 7.54
C ASP A 549 -31.37 23.98 7.26
N PRO A 550 -31.05 23.19 8.31
CA PRO A 550 -30.66 21.78 8.16
C PRO A 550 -31.71 20.89 7.46
N ILE A 551 -32.98 21.29 7.47
CA ILE A 551 -34.08 20.53 6.86
C ILE A 551 -34.20 20.86 5.37
N ASN A 552 -33.84 22.07 4.95
CA ASN A 552 -33.96 22.53 3.58
C ASN A 552 -32.60 22.52 2.86
N PRO A 553 -32.34 21.56 1.93
CA PRO A 553 -31.08 21.49 1.19
C PRO A 553 -30.88 22.61 0.16
N ARG A 554 -31.86 23.52 0.01
CA ARG A 554 -31.79 24.73 -0.82
C ARG A 554 -31.63 26.02 0.00
N SER A 555 -31.38 25.91 1.30
CA SER A 555 -31.03 27.02 2.20
C SER A 555 -29.53 27.33 2.14
N LEU A 556 -28.99 28.24 2.95
CA LEU A 556 -27.54 28.50 3.00
C LEU A 556 -26.80 27.34 3.69
N SER A 557 -25.52 27.05 3.37
CA SER A 557 -24.82 25.91 4.02
C SER A 557 -24.32 26.22 5.42
N SER A 558 -24.08 27.49 5.74
CA SER A 558 -23.64 27.97 7.06
C SER A 558 -23.92 29.46 7.17
N ASP A 559 -24.37 29.92 8.33
CA ASP A 559 -24.70 31.33 8.60
C ASP A 559 -23.48 32.28 8.66
N ASN A 560 -22.26 31.74 8.68
CA ASN A 560 -21.05 32.53 8.74
C ASN A 560 -20.53 32.79 7.32
N VAL A 561 -21.10 33.80 6.66
CA VAL A 561 -20.79 34.20 5.29
C VAL A 561 -19.57 35.12 5.26
N TYR A 562 -18.52 34.74 4.52
CA TYR A 562 -17.26 35.49 4.46
C TYR A 562 -17.24 36.55 3.36
N ASP A 563 -17.59 36.14 2.14
CA ASP A 563 -17.39 36.94 0.94
C ASP A 563 -18.49 36.64 -0.11
N ILE A 564 -18.70 37.59 -1.02
CA ILE A 564 -19.73 37.58 -2.06
C ILE A 564 -19.09 38.02 -3.39
N ALA A 565 -19.40 37.32 -4.46
CA ALA A 565 -19.09 37.72 -5.84
C ALA A 565 -20.30 37.53 -6.77
N GLU A 566 -20.50 38.43 -7.73
CA GLU A 566 -21.57 38.37 -8.73
C GLU A 566 -21.07 37.71 -10.01
N ASP A 567 -21.89 36.85 -10.62
CA ASP A 567 -21.64 36.28 -11.95
C ASP A 567 -22.24 37.13 -13.09
N GLN A 568 -21.97 36.76 -14.33
CA GLN A 568 -22.50 37.47 -15.51
C GLN A 568 -24.03 37.37 -15.65
N HIS A 569 -24.68 36.47 -14.92
CA HIS A 569 -26.12 36.27 -14.89
C HIS A 569 -26.80 37.01 -13.73
N HIS A 570 -26.07 37.85 -12.99
CA HIS A 570 -26.52 38.56 -11.79
C HIS A 570 -26.97 37.64 -10.65
N ASN A 571 -26.42 36.42 -10.61
CA ASN A 571 -26.52 35.52 -9.47
C ASN A 571 -25.28 35.67 -8.57
N LEU A 572 -25.38 35.18 -7.34
CA LEU A 572 -24.33 35.40 -6.34
C LEU A 572 -23.62 34.10 -6.00
N TRP A 573 -22.30 34.14 -6.05
CA TRP A 573 -21.43 33.17 -5.41
C TRP A 573 -21.12 33.63 -3.99
N VAL A 574 -21.36 32.75 -3.03
CA VAL A 574 -21.31 33.07 -1.59
C VAL A 574 -20.37 32.09 -0.91
N SER A 575 -19.35 32.62 -0.24
CA SER A 575 -18.41 31.82 0.55
C SER A 575 -18.84 31.75 2.00
N THR A 576 -18.72 30.56 2.60
CA THR A 576 -19.08 30.35 4.01
C THR A 576 -17.94 29.70 4.78
N TYR A 577 -17.92 29.95 6.10
CA TYR A 577 -17.06 29.27 7.05
C TYR A 577 -17.74 27.98 7.53
N GLY A 578 -17.11 26.84 7.24
CA GLY A 578 -17.60 25.52 7.63
C GLY A 578 -18.58 24.88 6.64
N GLY A 579 -19.12 25.64 5.69
CA GLY A 579 -20.09 25.15 4.69
C GLY A 579 -19.63 25.30 3.23
N GLY A 580 -18.42 25.80 2.98
CA GLY A 580 -17.83 25.92 1.65
C GLY A 580 -18.54 26.90 0.70
N LEU A 581 -18.60 26.55 -0.58
CA LEU A 581 -19.10 27.37 -1.68
C LEU A 581 -20.62 27.18 -1.90
N ASN A 582 -21.32 28.30 -2.08
CA ASN A 582 -22.74 28.35 -2.35
C ASN A 582 -23.01 29.16 -3.62
N TYR A 583 -23.97 28.71 -4.42
CA TYR A 583 -24.53 29.47 -5.53
C TYR A 583 -25.96 29.89 -5.21
N PHE A 584 -26.22 31.19 -5.20
CA PHE A 584 -27.52 31.77 -4.91
C PHE A 584 -28.14 32.33 -6.18
N ASN A 585 -29.27 31.75 -6.58
CA ASN A 585 -30.04 32.24 -7.70
C ASN A 585 -30.94 33.39 -7.23
N THR A 586 -30.70 34.59 -7.76
CA THR A 586 -31.38 35.81 -7.30
C THR A 586 -32.84 35.89 -7.73
N LYS A 587 -33.25 35.11 -8.76
CA LYS A 587 -34.63 35.05 -9.26
C LYS A 587 -35.47 34.05 -8.47
N THR A 588 -34.96 32.84 -8.27
CA THR A 588 -35.68 31.77 -7.54
C THR A 588 -35.51 31.87 -6.02
N LYS A 589 -34.53 32.65 -5.54
CA LYS A 589 -34.20 32.82 -4.12
C LYS A 589 -33.81 31.49 -3.43
N THR A 590 -33.12 30.62 -4.16
CA THR A 590 -32.67 29.30 -3.69
C THR A 590 -31.16 29.15 -3.79
N PHE A 591 -30.57 28.37 -2.89
CA PHE A 591 -29.16 28.02 -2.90
C PHE A 591 -28.90 26.64 -3.50
N ARG A 592 -27.70 26.48 -4.06
CA ARG A 592 -27.07 25.21 -4.40
C ARG A 592 -25.72 25.11 -3.70
N HIS A 593 -25.51 24.00 -3.00
CA HIS A 593 -24.26 23.69 -2.28
C HIS A 593 -23.30 22.88 -3.12
N PHE A 594 -22.00 23.11 -2.93
CA PHE A 594 -20.94 22.32 -3.55
C PHE A 594 -20.13 21.60 -2.46
N PRO A 595 -20.49 20.34 -2.13
CA PRO A 595 -19.83 19.59 -1.05
C PRO A 595 -18.37 19.22 -1.35
N GLU A 596 -17.96 19.29 -2.62
CA GLU A 596 -16.57 19.08 -3.08
C GLU A 596 -15.69 20.30 -2.81
N SER A 597 -16.28 21.46 -2.49
CA SER A 597 -15.54 22.69 -2.23
C SER A 597 -14.83 22.66 -0.86
N PRO A 598 -13.72 23.40 -0.70
CA PRO A 598 -13.10 23.55 0.61
C PRO A 598 -14.06 24.17 1.64
N ASN A 599 -14.07 23.67 2.86
CA ASN A 599 -15.01 24.12 3.90
C ASN A 599 -14.80 25.57 4.36
N LEU A 600 -13.58 26.11 4.24
CA LEU A 600 -13.20 27.42 4.77
C LEU A 600 -12.77 28.39 3.66
N ILE A 601 -13.74 29.02 3.01
CA ILE A 601 -13.46 29.98 1.93
C ILE A 601 -13.47 31.40 2.50
N GLN A 602 -12.30 32.06 2.48
CA GLN A 602 -12.12 33.39 3.06
C GLN A 602 -12.34 34.53 2.06
N GLY A 603 -12.09 34.29 0.77
CA GLY A 603 -12.24 35.28 -0.28
C GLY A 603 -12.66 34.63 -1.61
N ILE A 604 -13.45 35.34 -2.40
CA ILE A 604 -14.00 34.86 -3.68
C ILE A 604 -14.07 35.96 -4.74
N THR A 605 -13.81 35.60 -6.00
CA THR A 605 -14.07 36.45 -7.16
C THR A 605 -14.45 35.59 -8.38
N VAL A 606 -15.16 36.17 -9.34
CA VAL A 606 -15.53 35.51 -10.60
C VAL A 606 -14.76 36.16 -11.73
N ASP A 607 -14.06 35.37 -12.54
CA ASP A 607 -13.33 35.92 -13.68
C ASP A 607 -14.22 36.21 -14.89
N LYS A 608 -13.63 36.81 -15.93
CA LYS A 608 -14.36 37.18 -17.16
C LYS A 608 -14.86 35.97 -17.96
N SER A 609 -14.37 34.76 -17.69
CA SER A 609 -14.85 33.52 -18.30
C SER A 609 -15.96 32.84 -17.49
N GLY A 610 -16.30 33.37 -16.30
CA GLY A 610 -17.28 32.76 -15.41
C GLY A 610 -16.70 31.76 -14.41
N LYS A 611 -15.37 31.54 -14.42
CA LYS A 611 -14.69 30.67 -13.46
C LYS A 611 -14.54 31.38 -12.11
N VAL A 612 -14.83 30.65 -11.05
CA VAL A 612 -14.82 31.15 -9.68
C VAL A 612 -13.45 30.89 -9.08
N TRP A 613 -12.79 31.93 -8.58
CA TRP A 613 -11.51 31.85 -7.89
C TRP A 613 -11.71 32.12 -6.41
N MET A 614 -11.10 31.29 -5.56
CA MET A 614 -11.35 31.33 -4.12
C MET A 614 -10.09 31.04 -3.31
N VAL A 615 -9.98 31.67 -2.15
CA VAL A 615 -8.88 31.45 -1.20
C VAL A 615 -9.39 30.64 -0.01
N SER A 616 -8.74 29.52 0.28
CA SER A 616 -9.09 28.63 1.40
C SER A 616 -7.83 28.05 2.02
N ASN A 617 -7.76 28.01 3.35
CA ASN A 617 -6.64 27.44 4.12
C ASN A 617 -5.25 27.89 3.62
N GLY A 618 -5.10 29.17 3.28
CA GLY A 618 -3.85 29.73 2.78
C GLY A 618 -3.52 29.45 1.31
N ASN A 619 -4.33 28.63 0.62
CA ASN A 619 -4.14 28.21 -0.77
C ASN A 619 -5.18 28.83 -1.71
N LEU A 620 -4.90 28.73 -3.02
CA LEU A 620 -5.78 29.18 -4.09
C LEU A 620 -6.54 27.99 -4.68
N HIS A 621 -7.83 28.14 -4.89
CA HIS A 621 -8.67 27.16 -5.56
C HIS A 621 -9.47 27.84 -6.68
N SER A 622 -9.88 27.07 -7.67
CA SER A 622 -10.82 27.50 -8.69
C SER A 622 -11.94 26.49 -8.88
N TYR A 623 -13.10 26.96 -9.35
CA TYR A 623 -14.22 26.15 -9.76
C TYR A 623 -14.72 26.63 -11.12
N ASP A 624 -14.79 25.71 -12.06
CA ASP A 624 -15.30 25.91 -13.41
C ASP A 624 -16.76 25.43 -13.48
N PRO A 625 -17.75 26.34 -13.54
CA PRO A 625 -19.16 25.96 -13.54
C PRO A 625 -19.60 25.21 -14.80
N ASP A 626 -18.96 25.48 -15.94
CA ASP A 626 -19.32 24.87 -17.23
C ASP A 626 -18.82 23.42 -17.30
N GLN A 627 -17.64 23.16 -16.76
CA GLN A 627 -17.05 21.82 -16.73
C GLN A 627 -17.41 21.03 -15.46
N ASN A 628 -17.99 21.70 -14.45
CA ASN A 628 -18.19 21.19 -13.11
C ASN A 628 -16.90 20.60 -12.50
N GLN A 629 -15.80 21.35 -12.60
CA GLN A 629 -14.47 20.94 -12.13
C GLN A 629 -13.92 21.91 -11.10
N PHE A 630 -13.45 21.38 -9.98
CA PHE A 630 -12.62 22.12 -9.03
C PHE A 630 -11.16 22.03 -9.46
N ALA A 631 -10.31 22.97 -9.04
CA ALA A 631 -8.87 22.82 -9.11
C ALA A 631 -8.24 23.47 -7.88
N SER A 632 -7.24 22.82 -7.31
CA SER A 632 -6.49 23.35 -6.16
C SER A 632 -5.06 23.65 -6.57
N TYR A 633 -4.61 24.86 -6.27
CA TYR A 633 -3.29 25.37 -6.56
C TYR A 633 -2.58 25.56 -5.23
N HIS A 634 -1.69 24.62 -4.91
CA HIS A 634 -0.85 24.77 -3.75
C HIS A 634 0.15 25.89 -4.02
N LEU A 635 0.18 26.87 -3.13
CA LEU A 635 1.12 27.98 -3.23
C LEU A 635 2.33 27.65 -2.36
N LEU A 636 3.51 28.07 -2.81
CA LEU A 636 4.74 27.81 -2.07
C LEU A 636 4.67 28.53 -0.73
N ASP A 637 4.93 27.79 0.36
CA ASP A 637 4.82 28.30 1.73
C ASP A 637 5.92 29.34 1.98
N TYR A 638 5.57 30.61 1.76
CA TYR A 638 6.49 31.71 1.96
C TYR A 638 6.56 32.01 3.47
N GLU A 639 7.67 31.60 4.09
CA GLU A 639 8.10 32.02 5.44
C GLU A 639 7.20 31.62 6.62
N SER A 640 6.44 30.52 6.56
CA SER A 640 5.56 30.12 7.68
C SER A 640 4.60 31.25 8.13
N THR A 641 4.25 32.17 7.21
CA THR A 641 3.48 33.38 7.50
C THR A 641 1.96 33.20 7.44
N GLY A 642 1.49 31.93 7.42
CA GLY A 642 0.07 31.59 7.44
C GLY A 642 -0.65 31.64 6.08
N GLY A 643 0.10 31.68 4.97
CA GLY A 643 -0.44 31.63 3.61
C GLY A 643 -1.25 32.87 3.18
N LEU A 644 -2.10 32.72 2.17
CA LEU A 644 -3.02 33.76 1.72
C LEU A 644 -4.09 34.06 2.77
N ASN A 645 -4.45 35.35 2.91
CA ASN A 645 -5.26 35.83 4.04
C ASN A 645 -6.72 36.21 3.67
N GLY A 646 -7.18 35.72 2.51
CA GLY A 646 -8.52 35.94 1.96
C GLY A 646 -8.70 37.23 1.14
N SER A 647 -7.73 38.14 1.12
CA SER A 647 -7.85 39.40 0.36
C SER A 647 -7.73 39.15 -1.14
N ILE A 648 -8.83 39.26 -1.87
CA ILE A 648 -8.88 39.07 -3.33
C ILE A 648 -9.40 40.32 -4.03
N TYR A 649 -8.72 40.73 -5.09
CA TYR A 649 -9.10 41.86 -5.92
C TYR A 649 -8.89 41.52 -7.39
N GLN A 650 -9.84 41.90 -8.24
CA GLN A 650 -9.72 41.77 -9.68
C GLN A 650 -9.71 43.17 -10.32
N ASP A 651 -8.69 43.45 -11.14
CA ASP A 651 -8.61 44.71 -11.87
C ASP A 651 -9.56 44.74 -13.09
N PRO A 652 -9.83 45.92 -13.69
CA PRO A 652 -10.64 46.01 -14.90
C PRO A 652 -10.08 45.24 -16.11
N ALA A 653 -8.77 44.98 -16.14
CA ALA A 653 -8.14 44.17 -17.19
C ALA A 653 -8.40 42.66 -17.01
N GLY A 654 -8.87 42.23 -15.83
CA GLY A 654 -9.11 40.84 -15.46
C GLY A 654 -7.95 40.17 -14.72
N THR A 655 -6.93 40.90 -14.30
CA THR A 655 -5.83 40.40 -13.45
C THR A 655 -6.32 40.24 -12.01
N ILE A 656 -6.05 39.09 -11.40
CA ILE A 656 -6.39 38.82 -10.00
C ILE A 656 -5.16 39.07 -9.11
N TYR A 657 -5.39 39.70 -7.97
CA TYR A 657 -4.43 39.98 -6.92
C TYR A 657 -4.89 39.29 -5.63
N LEU A 658 -3.97 38.55 -5.01
CA LEU A 658 -4.21 37.79 -3.78
C LEU A 658 -3.26 38.26 -2.69
N GLY A 659 -3.80 38.71 -1.57
CA GLY A 659 -3.03 39.21 -0.43
C GLY A 659 -2.66 38.11 0.57
N ALA A 660 -1.47 38.24 1.14
CA ALA A 660 -0.98 37.46 2.27
C ALA A 660 -0.52 38.39 3.41
N SER A 661 0.27 37.86 4.33
CA SER A 661 0.85 38.65 5.44
C SER A 661 1.82 39.72 4.94
N ASN A 662 2.84 39.36 4.13
CA ASN A 662 3.89 40.30 3.69
C ASN A 662 4.17 40.29 2.19
N TYR A 663 3.41 39.51 1.43
CA TYR A 663 3.54 39.42 -0.01
C TYR A 663 2.15 39.34 -0.64
N PHE A 664 2.10 39.50 -1.95
CA PHE A 664 0.91 39.22 -2.73
C PHE A 664 1.25 38.45 -4.01
N ILE A 665 0.28 37.75 -4.55
CA ILE A 665 0.39 37.04 -5.83
C ILE A 665 -0.49 37.76 -6.84
N LYS A 666 0.00 37.91 -8.06
CA LYS A 666 -0.81 38.42 -9.18
C LYS A 666 -0.73 37.46 -10.36
N PHE A 667 -1.86 37.23 -11.01
CA PHE A 667 -1.91 36.39 -12.20
C PHE A 667 -3.10 36.78 -13.09
N LYS A 668 -3.06 36.36 -14.35
CA LYS A 668 -4.21 36.43 -15.24
C LYS A 668 -4.84 35.04 -15.34
N PRO A 669 -6.16 34.88 -15.06
CA PRO A 669 -6.84 33.59 -15.18
C PRO A 669 -6.66 32.94 -16.55
N SER A 670 -6.70 33.73 -17.63
CA SER A 670 -6.54 33.24 -19.01
C SER A 670 -5.13 32.70 -19.33
N SER A 671 -4.11 33.06 -18.54
CA SER A 671 -2.76 32.52 -18.71
C SER A 671 -2.50 31.26 -17.89
N ILE A 672 -3.43 30.90 -16.99
CA ILE A 672 -3.28 29.70 -16.17
C ILE A 672 -3.53 28.48 -17.05
N GLN A 673 -2.51 27.66 -17.18
CA GLN A 673 -2.65 26.37 -17.82
C GLN A 673 -3.48 25.46 -16.91
N SER A 674 -4.40 24.69 -17.49
CA SER A 674 -5.13 23.69 -16.71
C SER A 674 -4.13 22.65 -16.19
N PRO A 675 -4.29 22.16 -14.95
CA PRO A 675 -3.42 21.13 -14.42
C PRO A 675 -3.45 19.93 -15.35
N ALA A 676 -2.27 19.46 -15.76
CA ALA A 676 -2.15 18.29 -16.63
C ALA A 676 -2.85 17.09 -15.98
N GLN A 677 -3.46 16.23 -16.81
CA GLN A 677 -3.99 14.98 -16.31
C GLN A 677 -2.84 14.14 -15.73
N PRO A 678 -3.05 13.45 -14.59
CA PRO A 678 -2.01 12.64 -14.00
C PRO A 678 -1.65 11.49 -14.93
N GLU A 679 -0.37 11.13 -14.97
CA GLU A 679 0.10 9.98 -15.73
C GLU A 679 -0.55 8.67 -15.25
N LYS A 680 -0.44 7.63 -16.07
CA LYS A 680 -0.90 6.29 -15.71
C LYS A 680 -0.09 5.77 -14.51
N PRO A 681 -0.73 5.35 -13.40
CA PRO A 681 -0.02 4.81 -12.25
C PRO A 681 0.82 3.57 -12.62
N VAL A 682 2.00 3.44 -12.04
CA VAL A 682 2.87 2.27 -12.21
C VAL A 682 2.95 1.48 -10.90
N PHE A 683 2.98 0.15 -11.00
CA PHE A 683 3.29 -0.68 -9.84
C PHE A 683 4.78 -0.58 -9.51
N THR A 684 5.10 -0.24 -8.27
CA THR A 684 6.49 -0.16 -7.80
C THR A 684 6.91 -1.45 -7.12
N ASP A 685 6.02 -2.00 -6.28
CA ASP A 685 6.32 -3.17 -5.45
C ASP A 685 5.10 -4.08 -5.32
N PHE A 686 5.37 -5.38 -5.27
CA PHE A 686 4.37 -6.41 -4.98
C PHE A 686 4.89 -7.30 -3.87
N ARG A 687 4.11 -7.42 -2.79
CA ARG A 687 4.47 -8.25 -1.64
C ARG A 687 3.46 -9.37 -1.46
N ILE A 688 3.97 -10.56 -1.21
CA ILE A 688 3.18 -11.69 -0.69
C ILE A 688 3.66 -11.88 0.75
N PHE A 689 2.75 -11.69 1.72
CA PHE A 689 3.14 -11.47 3.11
C PHE A 689 4.19 -10.34 3.20
N ASP A 690 5.33 -10.60 3.83
CA ASP A 690 6.42 -9.64 3.97
C ASP A 690 7.53 -9.79 2.90
N THR A 691 7.32 -10.67 1.91
CA THR A 691 8.33 -10.96 0.88
C THR A 691 8.03 -10.23 -0.43
N TYR A 692 9.01 -9.48 -0.94
CA TYR A 692 8.94 -8.82 -2.24
C TYR A 692 9.01 -9.83 -3.39
N ARG A 693 8.08 -9.73 -4.33
CA ARG A 693 7.97 -10.58 -5.54
C ARG A 693 7.70 -9.73 -6.78
N ASN A 694 8.51 -8.68 -6.95
CA ASN A 694 8.35 -7.67 -8.00
C ASN A 694 8.48 -8.26 -9.42
N GLU A 695 9.15 -9.41 -9.57
CA GLU A 695 9.25 -10.12 -10.84
C GLU A 695 7.89 -10.59 -11.38
N LEU A 696 6.89 -10.78 -10.50
CA LEU A 696 5.54 -11.19 -10.90
C LEU A 696 4.76 -10.06 -11.59
N LEU A 697 5.13 -8.79 -11.37
CA LEU A 697 4.46 -7.63 -11.99
C LEU A 697 4.66 -7.55 -13.50
N GLN A 698 5.60 -8.33 -14.06
CA GLN A 698 5.82 -8.41 -15.50
C GLN A 698 4.88 -9.39 -16.21
N GLN A 699 4.30 -10.31 -15.45
CA GLN A 699 3.42 -11.33 -16.01
C GLN A 699 2.08 -10.69 -16.36
N LYS A 700 1.42 -11.20 -17.41
CA LYS A 700 0.04 -10.77 -17.73
C LYS A 700 -0.95 -11.10 -16.62
N GLU A 701 -0.64 -12.13 -15.84
CA GLU A 701 -1.47 -12.64 -14.75
C GLU A 701 -0.57 -13.22 -13.66
N ILE A 702 -0.81 -12.83 -12.41
CA ILE A 702 -0.13 -13.35 -11.23
C ILE A 702 -0.89 -14.58 -10.73
N LYS A 703 -0.25 -15.74 -10.72
CA LYS A 703 -0.83 -16.98 -10.17
C LYS A 703 -0.29 -17.21 -8.76
N LEU A 704 -1.21 -17.24 -7.80
CA LEU A 704 -0.91 -17.44 -6.38
C LEU A 704 -1.44 -18.81 -5.94
N ALA A 705 -0.68 -19.47 -5.06
CA ALA A 705 -1.15 -20.68 -4.40
C ALA A 705 -2.25 -20.33 -3.37
N TYR A 706 -3.07 -21.31 -2.98
CA TYR A 706 -4.17 -21.11 -2.02
C TYR A 706 -3.70 -20.55 -0.67
N ASN A 707 -2.44 -20.83 -0.28
CA ASN A 707 -1.82 -20.35 0.96
C ASN A 707 -1.12 -18.98 0.81
N GLN A 708 -1.13 -18.38 -0.38
CA GLN A 708 -0.60 -17.05 -0.67
C GLN A 708 -1.74 -16.03 -0.82
N ASN A 709 -2.69 -16.06 0.11
CA ASN A 709 -3.93 -15.29 0.08
C ASN A 709 -3.83 -13.91 0.75
N PHE A 710 -2.61 -13.50 1.14
CA PHE A 710 -2.29 -12.16 1.61
C PHE A 710 -1.25 -11.53 0.69
N PHE A 711 -1.63 -10.44 0.04
CA PHE A 711 -0.73 -9.68 -0.81
C PHE A 711 -1.02 -8.18 -0.76
N SER A 712 -0.03 -7.37 -1.11
CA SER A 712 -0.19 -5.93 -1.27
C SER A 712 0.49 -5.42 -2.54
N PHE A 713 -0.13 -4.42 -3.14
CA PHE A 713 0.41 -3.63 -4.24
C PHE A 713 0.83 -2.27 -3.71
N THR A 714 2.03 -1.86 -4.08
CA THR A 714 2.46 -0.46 -3.99
C THR A 714 2.49 0.10 -5.41
N PHE A 715 1.93 1.28 -5.59
CA PHE A 715 1.80 1.96 -6.87
C PHE A 715 2.16 3.42 -6.72
N SER A 716 2.61 4.05 -7.79
CA SER A 716 2.90 5.49 -7.79
C SER A 716 2.63 6.07 -9.17
N SER A 717 2.26 7.34 -9.22
CA SER A 717 2.09 8.13 -10.43
C SER A 717 3.00 9.35 -10.29
N PRO A 718 4.28 9.27 -10.69
CA PRO A 718 5.21 10.37 -10.55
C PRO A 718 4.67 11.65 -11.21
N ASN A 719 4.63 12.73 -10.44
CA ASN A 719 4.24 14.06 -10.93
C ASN A 719 4.95 15.13 -10.12
N TYR A 720 5.62 16.03 -10.83
CA TYR A 720 6.42 17.10 -10.24
C TYR A 720 5.86 18.48 -10.52
N VAL A 721 4.80 18.57 -11.33
CA VAL A 721 4.12 19.83 -11.64
C VAL A 721 3.29 20.29 -10.45
N ASN A 722 2.56 19.36 -9.81
CA ASN A 722 1.78 19.60 -8.59
C ASN A 722 1.76 18.33 -7.72
N PRO A 723 2.87 17.99 -7.06
CA PRO A 723 3.06 16.71 -6.38
C PRO A 723 2.07 16.44 -5.25
N ASP A 724 1.65 17.47 -4.52
CA ASP A 724 0.74 17.35 -3.37
C ASP A 724 -0.71 17.01 -3.73
N ASN A 725 -1.03 17.01 -5.02
CA ASN A 725 -2.40 16.95 -5.50
C ASN A 725 -2.77 15.59 -6.13
N ILE A 726 -1.89 14.59 -6.08
CA ILE A 726 -2.24 13.26 -6.57
C ILE A 726 -2.84 12.42 -5.44
N THR A 727 -4.05 11.94 -5.69
CA THR A 727 -4.72 10.94 -4.88
C THR A 727 -4.97 9.68 -5.70
N TYR A 728 -5.14 8.56 -5.03
CA TYR A 728 -5.36 7.27 -5.66
C TYR A 728 -6.74 6.72 -5.33
N SER A 729 -7.35 6.09 -6.32
CA SER A 729 -8.51 5.24 -6.11
C SER A 729 -8.23 3.86 -6.67
N TYR A 730 -8.61 2.82 -5.94
CA TYR A 730 -8.41 1.44 -6.36
C TYR A 730 -9.66 0.58 -6.15
N ARG A 731 -9.71 -0.56 -6.83
CA ARG A 731 -10.71 -1.62 -6.61
C ARG A 731 -10.16 -2.98 -7.02
N LEU A 732 -10.58 -4.04 -6.34
CA LEU A 732 -10.37 -5.43 -6.76
C LEU A 732 -11.67 -6.00 -7.32
N GLU A 733 -11.76 -6.11 -8.64
CA GLU A 733 -12.92 -6.74 -9.29
C GLU A 733 -12.98 -8.22 -8.92
N GLY A 734 -14.17 -8.67 -8.53
CA GLY A 734 -14.41 -9.96 -7.89
C GLY A 734 -14.67 -9.86 -6.38
N LEU A 735 -14.32 -8.73 -5.74
CA LEU A 735 -14.59 -8.45 -4.32
C LEU A 735 -15.28 -7.09 -4.10
N ASP A 736 -14.72 -6.02 -4.66
CA ASP A 736 -15.19 -4.64 -4.47
C ASP A 736 -16.35 -4.28 -5.41
N LYS A 737 -17.43 -3.69 -4.85
CA LYS A 737 -18.58 -3.19 -5.63
C LYS A 737 -18.34 -1.80 -6.24
N SER A 738 -17.56 -0.95 -5.58
CA SER A 738 -17.26 0.43 -5.99
C SER A 738 -15.77 0.75 -5.79
N TRP A 739 -15.32 1.86 -6.37
CA TRP A 739 -13.96 2.37 -6.16
C TRP A 739 -13.77 2.79 -4.70
N ARG A 740 -12.66 2.38 -4.09
CA ARG A 740 -12.22 2.86 -2.78
C ARG A 740 -11.26 4.02 -2.97
N ASN A 741 -11.49 5.13 -2.26
CA ASN A 741 -10.58 6.27 -2.26
C ASN A 741 -9.48 6.05 -1.22
N ALA A 742 -8.22 6.01 -1.67
CA ALA A 742 -7.05 5.82 -0.83
C ALA A 742 -6.42 7.15 -0.37
N GLY A 743 -6.93 8.29 -0.84
CA GLY A 743 -6.29 9.60 -0.66
C GLY A 743 -4.86 9.56 -1.20
N ARG A 744 -3.89 9.98 -0.38
CA ARG A 744 -2.45 9.97 -0.73
C ARG A 744 -1.76 8.61 -0.51
N VAL A 745 -2.47 7.61 0.03
CA VAL A 745 -1.88 6.29 0.30
C VAL A 745 -1.61 5.58 -1.01
N ASN A 746 -0.35 5.20 -1.21
CA ASN A 746 0.17 4.63 -2.44
C ASN A 746 0.29 3.09 -2.37
N SER A 747 -0.44 2.46 -1.44
CA SER A 747 -0.46 1.01 -1.25
C SER A 747 -1.87 0.48 -0.98
N ALA A 748 -2.13 -0.76 -1.40
CA ALA A 748 -3.38 -1.47 -1.17
C ALA A 748 -3.09 -2.94 -0.85
N GLY A 749 -3.54 -3.40 0.33
CA GLY A 749 -3.42 -4.79 0.78
C GLY A 749 -4.76 -5.51 0.78
N TYR A 750 -4.74 -6.78 0.41
CA TYR A 750 -5.89 -7.69 0.51
C TYR A 750 -5.50 -8.93 1.30
N THR A 751 -6.44 -9.40 2.11
CA THR A 751 -6.22 -10.49 3.06
C THR A 751 -7.30 -11.55 2.91
N ASN A 752 -6.92 -12.81 3.14
CA ASN A 752 -7.81 -13.96 3.20
C ASN A 752 -8.78 -14.09 2.01
N LEU A 753 -8.28 -13.86 0.79
CA LEU A 753 -9.09 -13.95 -0.42
C LEU A 753 -9.41 -15.41 -0.78
N PRO A 754 -10.66 -15.73 -1.15
CA PRO A 754 -11.01 -17.07 -1.61
C PRO A 754 -10.39 -17.39 -2.97
N ALA A 755 -10.32 -18.69 -3.30
CA ALA A 755 -9.84 -19.13 -4.61
C ALA A 755 -10.72 -18.54 -5.73
N GLY A 756 -10.08 -18.03 -6.78
CA GLY A 756 -10.79 -17.29 -7.83
C GLY A 756 -9.88 -16.38 -8.63
N ARG A 757 -10.46 -15.77 -9.67
CA ARG A 757 -9.80 -14.79 -10.53
C ARG A 757 -10.26 -13.39 -10.17
N TYR A 758 -9.31 -12.51 -9.93
CA TYR A 758 -9.51 -11.12 -9.56
C TYR A 758 -8.78 -10.19 -10.53
N ILE A 759 -9.27 -8.95 -10.66
CA ILE A 759 -8.58 -7.91 -11.42
C ILE A 759 -8.39 -6.70 -10.52
N PHE A 760 -7.16 -6.45 -10.10
CA PHE A 760 -6.82 -5.24 -9.36
C PHE A 760 -6.75 -4.07 -10.33
N LYS A 761 -7.41 -2.97 -9.99
CA LYS A 761 -7.46 -1.74 -10.79
C LYS A 761 -7.08 -0.54 -9.91
N VAL A 762 -6.20 0.32 -10.41
CA VAL A 762 -5.81 1.56 -9.74
C VAL A 762 -5.77 2.72 -10.72
N ARG A 763 -6.24 3.89 -10.28
CA ARG A 763 -6.16 5.15 -11.03
C ARG A 763 -5.66 6.28 -10.14
N ALA A 764 -4.88 7.17 -10.72
CA ALA A 764 -4.54 8.44 -10.11
C ALA A 764 -5.63 9.47 -10.42
N VAL A 765 -5.85 10.39 -9.49
CA VAL A 765 -6.79 11.50 -9.58
C VAL A 765 -6.02 12.73 -9.14
N ASN A 766 -6.02 13.78 -9.96
CA ASN A 766 -5.41 15.06 -9.55
C ASN A 766 -6.36 15.79 -8.59
N GLY A 767 -5.91 16.85 -7.92
CA GLY A 767 -6.79 17.60 -7.01
C GLY A 767 -7.82 18.48 -7.70
N ALA A 768 -7.98 18.32 -9.01
CA ALA A 768 -9.16 18.76 -9.74
C ALA A 768 -10.25 17.68 -9.81
N GLN A 769 -10.06 16.56 -9.12
CA GLN A 769 -10.87 15.34 -9.21
C GLN A 769 -10.96 14.76 -10.63
N VAL A 770 -10.05 15.13 -11.53
CA VAL A 770 -9.98 14.57 -12.87
C VAL A 770 -9.19 13.26 -12.80
N PRO A 771 -9.82 12.10 -13.04
CA PRO A 771 -9.11 10.83 -13.05
C PRO A 771 -8.18 10.76 -14.26
N ALA A 772 -7.08 10.02 -14.13
CA ALA A 772 -6.26 9.62 -15.27
C ALA A 772 -7.16 8.90 -16.30
N ASN A 773 -6.98 9.22 -17.59
CA ASN A 773 -7.71 8.56 -18.68
C ASN A 773 -7.46 7.04 -18.72
N GLN A 774 -6.33 6.57 -18.16
CA GLN A 774 -5.95 5.18 -18.16
C GLN A 774 -5.82 4.62 -16.75
N VAL A 775 -6.46 3.48 -16.53
CA VAL A 775 -6.37 2.69 -15.31
C VAL A 775 -5.26 1.65 -15.46
N THR A 776 -4.51 1.42 -14.40
CA THR A 776 -3.53 0.34 -14.35
C THR A 776 -4.17 -0.90 -13.75
N THR A 777 -4.03 -2.03 -14.45
CA THR A 777 -4.73 -3.27 -14.11
C THR A 777 -3.76 -4.43 -13.97
N MET A 778 -4.01 -5.32 -13.00
CA MET A 778 -3.28 -6.57 -12.82
C MET A 778 -4.26 -7.71 -12.55
N ALA A 779 -4.19 -8.78 -13.35
CA ALA A 779 -4.99 -9.98 -13.11
C ALA A 779 -4.30 -10.88 -12.10
N ILE A 780 -5.05 -11.38 -11.11
CA ILE A 780 -4.56 -12.27 -10.07
C ILE A 780 -5.47 -13.49 -10.01
N THR A 781 -4.89 -14.69 -10.03
CA THR A 781 -5.63 -15.94 -9.88
C THR A 781 -5.10 -16.71 -8.68
N ILE A 782 -5.96 -16.89 -7.67
CA ILE A 782 -5.68 -17.73 -6.50
C ILE A 782 -6.19 -19.13 -6.81
N VAL A 783 -5.26 -20.08 -6.91
CA VAL A 783 -5.57 -21.47 -7.27
C VAL A 783 -6.21 -22.19 -6.07
N PRO A 784 -7.32 -22.94 -6.24
CA PRO A 784 -7.94 -23.68 -5.15
C PRO A 784 -7.03 -24.80 -4.62
N PRO A 785 -7.14 -25.12 -3.31
CA PRO A 785 -6.39 -26.21 -2.71
C PRO A 785 -6.74 -27.55 -3.36
N PHE A 786 -5.85 -28.52 -3.26
CA PHE A 786 -6.02 -29.80 -3.96
C PHE A 786 -7.26 -30.59 -3.50
N TRP A 787 -7.68 -30.43 -2.24
CA TRP A 787 -8.85 -31.11 -1.68
C TRP A 787 -10.20 -30.54 -2.14
N GLU A 788 -10.22 -29.35 -2.75
CA GLU A 788 -11.42 -28.77 -3.38
C GLU A 788 -11.51 -29.12 -4.88
N ARG A 789 -10.54 -29.89 -5.40
CA ARG A 789 -10.56 -30.33 -6.81
C ARG A 789 -11.36 -31.60 -6.97
N TRP A 790 -12.06 -31.72 -8.08
CA TRP A 790 -12.97 -32.83 -8.39
C TRP A 790 -12.32 -34.23 -8.27
N TRP A 791 -11.05 -34.38 -8.66
CA TRP A 791 -10.36 -35.66 -8.62
C TRP A 791 -10.13 -36.15 -7.19
N PHE A 792 -9.99 -35.24 -6.22
CA PHE A 792 -9.80 -35.59 -4.82
C PHE A 792 -11.09 -36.19 -4.24
N TYR A 793 -12.25 -35.61 -4.58
CA TYR A 793 -13.54 -36.22 -4.26
C TYR A 793 -13.69 -37.61 -4.91
N GLY A 794 -13.20 -37.79 -6.15
CA GLY A 794 -13.11 -39.10 -6.81
C GLY A 794 -12.23 -40.11 -6.06
N LEU A 795 -11.08 -39.66 -5.54
CA LEU A 795 -10.18 -40.51 -4.76
C LEU A 795 -10.79 -40.89 -3.40
N VAL A 796 -11.40 -39.94 -2.69
CA VAL A 796 -12.07 -40.19 -1.42
C VAL A 796 -13.23 -41.18 -1.58
N THR A 797 -14.03 -41.02 -2.63
CA THR A 797 -15.13 -41.95 -2.93
C THR A 797 -14.61 -43.36 -3.29
N ALA A 798 -13.52 -43.46 -4.05
CA ALA A 798 -12.88 -44.75 -4.34
C ALA A 798 -12.33 -45.45 -3.08
N VAL A 799 -11.69 -44.70 -2.17
CA VAL A 799 -11.20 -45.23 -0.89
C VAL A 799 -12.36 -45.71 0.00
N LEU A 800 -13.45 -44.94 0.08
CA LEU A 800 -14.66 -45.35 0.79
C LEU A 800 -15.29 -46.62 0.20
N ALA A 801 -15.40 -46.70 -1.13
CA ALA A 801 -15.91 -47.89 -1.80
C ALA A 801 -15.01 -49.13 -1.53
N SER A 802 -13.70 -48.96 -1.53
CA SER A 802 -12.73 -50.02 -1.19
C SER A 802 -12.89 -50.48 0.26
N LEU A 803 -13.03 -49.55 1.22
CA LEU A 803 -13.29 -49.87 2.62
C LEU A 803 -14.59 -50.66 2.81
N ILE A 804 -15.68 -50.22 2.16
CA ILE A 804 -16.96 -50.93 2.17
C ILE A 804 -16.82 -52.34 1.58
N TYR A 805 -16.09 -52.48 0.47
CA TYR A 805 -15.83 -53.76 -0.15
C TYR A 805 -15.00 -54.70 0.74
N LEU A 806 -13.97 -54.19 1.41
CA LEU A 806 -13.17 -54.95 2.37
C LEU A 806 -14.01 -55.38 3.59
N MET A 807 -14.89 -54.51 4.10
CA MET A 807 -15.83 -54.88 5.16
C MET A 807 -16.82 -55.96 4.70
N TYR A 808 -17.28 -55.88 3.45
CA TYR A 808 -18.17 -56.88 2.86
C TYR A 808 -17.48 -58.25 2.74
N GLN A 809 -16.25 -58.29 2.20
CA GLN A 809 -15.41 -59.48 2.13
C GLN A 809 -15.20 -60.12 3.51
N TYR A 810 -14.83 -59.32 4.51
CA TYR A 810 -14.65 -59.79 5.88
C TYR A 810 -15.93 -60.44 6.46
N ARG A 811 -17.10 -59.87 6.17
CA ARG A 811 -18.39 -60.41 6.63
C ARG A 811 -18.70 -61.77 5.99
N ILE A 812 -18.40 -61.96 4.71
CA ILE A 812 -18.61 -63.22 3.99
C ILE A 812 -17.78 -64.35 4.62
N ASP A 813 -16.50 -64.10 4.91
CA ASP A 813 -15.62 -65.10 5.52
C ASP A 813 -16.12 -65.58 6.89
N GLN A 814 -16.68 -64.69 7.69
CA GLN A 814 -17.24 -65.06 9.00
C GLN A 814 -18.48 -65.95 8.88
N LEU A 815 -19.29 -65.74 7.85
CA LEU A 815 -20.46 -66.60 7.58
C LEU A 815 -20.02 -68.00 7.14
N LEU A 816 -19.02 -68.10 6.27
CA LEU A 816 -18.50 -69.39 5.79
C LEU A 816 -17.87 -70.22 6.92
N LYS A 817 -17.14 -69.59 7.85
CA LYS A 817 -16.58 -70.27 9.03
C LYS A 817 -17.64 -70.94 9.90
N ARG A 818 -18.78 -70.28 10.12
CA ARG A 818 -19.90 -70.84 10.90
C ARG A 818 -20.58 -72.02 10.19
N GLN A 819 -20.67 -71.98 8.86
CA GLN A 819 -21.23 -73.05 8.05
C GLN A 819 -20.37 -74.33 8.13
N ALA A 820 -19.03 -74.17 8.06
CA ALA A 820 -18.09 -75.29 8.07
C ALA A 820 -18.16 -76.12 9.36
N ILE A 821 -18.34 -75.47 10.52
CA ILE A 821 -18.48 -76.13 11.82
C ILE A 821 -19.75 -76.99 11.87
N ARG A 822 -20.88 -76.48 11.35
CA ARG A 822 -22.15 -77.23 11.31
C ARG A 822 -22.04 -78.51 10.47
N ASN A 823 -21.36 -78.43 9.32
CA ASN A 823 -21.20 -79.59 8.44
C ASN A 823 -20.33 -80.68 9.07
N LYS A 824 -19.25 -80.30 9.77
CA LYS A 824 -18.38 -81.26 10.45
C LYS A 824 -19.12 -82.05 11.54
N ILE A 825 -19.97 -81.37 12.31
CA ILE A 825 -20.78 -81.99 13.36
C ILE A 825 -21.85 -82.92 12.77
N ALA A 826 -22.48 -82.54 11.66
CA ALA A 826 -23.45 -83.40 10.96
C ALA A 826 -22.78 -84.69 10.44
N GLN A 827 -21.53 -84.60 10.00
CA GLN A 827 -20.75 -85.74 9.53
C GLN A 827 -20.40 -86.72 10.67
N ASP A 828 -19.91 -86.22 11.81
CA ASP A 828 -19.65 -87.05 13.01
C ASP A 828 -20.89 -87.82 13.48
N LEU A 829 -22.08 -87.20 13.41
CA LEU A 829 -23.34 -87.84 13.75
C LEU A 829 -23.70 -88.96 12.75
N HIS A 830 -23.51 -88.71 11.45
CA HIS A 830 -23.76 -89.72 10.42
C HIS A 830 -22.89 -90.96 10.60
N ASP A 831 -21.60 -90.77 10.93
CA ASP A 831 -20.64 -91.86 11.11
C ASP A 831 -20.97 -92.76 12.33
N SER A 832 -21.38 -92.16 13.46
CA SER A 832 -21.72 -92.89 14.69
C SER A 832 -23.03 -93.68 14.58
N VAL A 833 -24.07 -93.10 13.96
CA VAL A 833 -25.33 -93.80 13.68
C VAL A 833 -25.12 -94.94 12.67
N GLY A 834 -24.31 -94.72 11.63
CA GLY A 834 -24.04 -95.73 10.61
C GLY A 834 -23.39 -97.01 11.16
N SER A 835 -22.41 -96.87 12.05
CA SER A 835 -21.71 -98.01 12.66
C SER A 835 -22.60 -98.86 13.57
N THR A 836 -23.45 -98.22 14.37
CA THR A 836 -24.34 -98.89 15.33
C THR A 836 -25.53 -99.58 14.66
N LEU A 837 -26.10 -98.98 13.61
CA LEU A 837 -27.16 -99.61 12.80
C LEU A 837 -26.67 -100.91 12.15
N SER A 838 -25.42 -100.89 11.67
CA SER A 838 -24.77 -102.07 11.08
C SER A 838 -24.66 -103.22 12.10
N SER A 839 -24.29 -102.91 13.34
CA SER A 839 -24.20 -103.91 14.42
C SER A 839 -25.55 -104.52 14.76
N ILE A 840 -26.61 -103.70 14.85
CA ILE A 840 -27.99 -104.17 15.08
C ILE A 840 -28.45 -105.08 13.93
N SER A 841 -28.15 -104.71 12.68
CA SER A 841 -28.49 -105.52 11.51
C SER A 841 -27.84 -106.91 11.58
N VAL A 842 -26.56 -106.98 11.95
CA VAL A 842 -25.83 -108.26 12.08
C VAL A 842 -26.42 -109.11 13.20
N TYR A 843 -26.64 -108.54 14.40
CA TYR A 843 -27.23 -109.30 15.51
C TYR A 843 -28.66 -109.75 15.21
N SER A 844 -29.45 -108.93 14.50
CA SER A 844 -30.82 -109.27 14.08
C SER A 844 -30.83 -110.47 13.12
N GLN A 845 -29.92 -110.49 12.14
CA GLN A 845 -29.77 -111.64 11.24
C GLN A 845 -29.33 -112.90 11.99
N VAL A 846 -28.38 -112.80 12.92
CA VAL A 846 -27.94 -113.95 13.73
C VAL A 846 -29.06 -114.45 14.65
N ALA A 847 -29.88 -113.56 15.21
CA ALA A 847 -31.06 -113.93 15.99
C ALA A 847 -32.12 -114.65 15.13
N GLN A 848 -32.36 -114.19 13.90
CA GLN A 848 -33.27 -114.87 12.95
C GLN A 848 -32.78 -116.27 12.59
N ILE A 849 -31.47 -116.45 12.36
CA ILE A 849 -30.89 -117.76 12.06
C ILE A 849 -31.05 -118.71 13.26
N LYS A 850 -30.75 -118.25 14.48
CA LYS A 850 -30.84 -119.08 15.69
C LYS A 850 -32.29 -119.34 16.16
N SER A 851 -33.23 -118.44 15.88
CA SER A 851 -34.68 -118.61 16.12
C SER A 851 -35.26 -119.85 15.42
N SER A 852 -34.66 -120.22 14.28
CA SER A 852 -35.06 -121.38 13.48
C SER A 852 -34.62 -122.72 14.08
N ALA A 853 -33.73 -122.71 15.08
CA ALA A 853 -33.07 -123.88 15.66
C ALA A 853 -33.32 -124.01 17.18
N VAL A 854 -34.59 -123.99 17.62
CA VAL A 854 -35.13 -124.45 18.94
C VAL A 854 -34.24 -124.26 20.20
N GLU A 855 -33.40 -123.21 20.27
CA GLU A 855 -32.68 -122.79 21.48
C GLU A 855 -33.17 -121.39 21.90
N SER A 856 -34.33 -121.34 22.56
CA SER A 856 -34.99 -120.11 22.96
C SER A 856 -34.18 -119.22 23.92
N ALA A 857 -33.22 -119.79 24.66
CA ALA A 857 -32.40 -119.04 25.61
C ALA A 857 -31.37 -118.12 24.93
N GLU A 858 -30.70 -118.57 23.87
CA GLU A 858 -29.68 -117.78 23.17
C GLU A 858 -30.29 -116.70 22.26
N VAL A 859 -31.43 -116.99 21.64
CA VAL A 859 -32.18 -116.02 20.83
C VAL A 859 -32.68 -114.87 21.68
N ASN A 860 -33.20 -115.17 22.88
CA ASN A 860 -33.54 -114.15 23.85
C ASN A 860 -32.31 -113.34 24.24
N GLN A 861 -31.14 -113.94 24.50
CA GLN A 861 -29.92 -113.17 24.77
C GLN A 861 -29.50 -112.25 23.61
N LEU A 862 -29.67 -112.68 22.35
CA LEU A 862 -29.39 -111.85 21.18
C LEU A 862 -30.40 -110.71 21.00
N LEU A 863 -31.69 -110.97 21.21
CA LEU A 863 -32.73 -109.93 21.21
C LEU A 863 -32.52 -108.93 22.35
N THR A 864 -32.13 -109.40 23.53
CA THR A 864 -31.73 -108.51 24.64
C THR A 864 -30.49 -107.70 24.26
N LYS A 865 -29.48 -108.28 23.60
CA LYS A 865 -28.33 -107.53 23.07
C LYS A 865 -28.73 -106.47 22.03
N ILE A 866 -29.63 -106.78 21.10
CA ILE A 866 -30.15 -105.81 20.12
C ILE A 866 -30.89 -104.68 20.83
N SER A 867 -31.75 -105.01 21.80
CA SER A 867 -32.46 -104.03 22.61
C SER A 867 -31.48 -103.14 23.38
N THR A 868 -30.44 -103.72 23.98
CA THR A 868 -29.40 -102.97 24.70
C THR A 868 -28.63 -102.05 23.76
N ILE A 869 -28.15 -102.54 22.61
CA ILE A 869 -27.41 -101.73 21.62
C ILE A 869 -28.29 -100.62 21.04
N SER A 870 -29.57 -100.89 20.78
CA SER A 870 -30.51 -99.88 20.27
C SER A 870 -30.79 -98.79 21.31
N ASN A 871 -30.97 -99.17 22.58
CA ASN A 871 -31.15 -98.19 23.66
C ASN A 871 -29.88 -97.37 23.93
N GLU A 872 -28.70 -98.00 23.81
CA GLU A 872 -27.41 -97.30 23.87
C GLU A 872 -27.30 -96.27 22.73
N MET A 873 -27.66 -96.64 21.48
CA MET A 873 -27.68 -95.71 20.35
C MET A 873 -28.63 -94.53 20.57
N ILE A 874 -29.86 -94.77 21.04
CA ILE A 874 -30.82 -93.70 21.34
C ILE A 874 -30.27 -92.77 22.43
N SER A 875 -29.60 -93.31 23.45
CA SER A 875 -28.94 -92.50 24.46
C SER A 875 -27.79 -91.67 23.88
N GLU A 876 -26.93 -92.25 23.05
CA GLU A 876 -25.82 -91.53 22.42
C GLU A 876 -26.31 -90.43 21.48
N MET A 877 -27.35 -90.70 20.68
CA MET A 877 -27.96 -89.73 19.79
C MET A 877 -28.58 -88.55 20.56
N ASN A 878 -29.32 -88.83 21.63
CA ASN A 878 -29.90 -87.80 22.48
C ASN A 878 -28.83 -86.89 23.10
N ASP A 879 -27.69 -87.47 23.50
CA ASP A 879 -26.58 -86.72 24.08
C ASP A 879 -25.87 -85.83 23.06
N ILE A 880 -25.73 -86.30 21.81
CA ILE A 880 -25.16 -85.52 20.71
C ILE A 880 -26.12 -84.39 20.32
N VAL A 881 -27.42 -84.67 20.13
CA VAL A 881 -28.43 -83.64 19.79
C VAL A 881 -28.50 -82.57 20.88
N TRP A 882 -28.45 -82.99 22.15
CA TRP A 882 -28.42 -82.04 23.27
C TRP A 882 -27.18 -81.15 23.23
N ALA A 883 -26.01 -81.70 22.94
CA ALA A 883 -24.74 -80.97 22.90
C ALA A 883 -24.57 -80.03 21.68
N ILE A 884 -25.39 -80.17 20.63
CA ILE A 884 -25.32 -79.32 19.42
C ILE A 884 -26.28 -78.13 19.50
N ASN A 885 -27.20 -78.10 20.47
CA ASN A 885 -28.11 -76.97 20.60
C ASN A 885 -27.37 -75.78 21.27
N PRO A 886 -27.21 -74.61 20.60
CA PRO A 886 -26.47 -73.47 21.16
C PRO A 886 -27.02 -72.96 22.50
N VAL A 887 -28.31 -73.20 22.77
CA VAL A 887 -28.94 -72.85 24.05
C VAL A 887 -28.35 -73.65 25.23
N ASN A 888 -27.69 -74.77 24.94
CA ASN A 888 -27.09 -75.67 25.93
C ASN A 888 -25.58 -75.44 26.13
N ASP A 889 -24.96 -74.48 25.43
CA ASP A 889 -23.49 -74.26 25.46
C ASP A 889 -22.98 -73.64 26.78
N SER A 890 -23.89 -73.26 27.68
CA SER A 890 -23.52 -72.78 29.01
C SER A 890 -23.13 -73.93 29.95
N LEU A 891 -22.08 -73.73 30.75
CA LEU A 891 -21.59 -74.71 31.73
C LEU A 891 -22.69 -75.13 32.73
N ASP A 892 -23.59 -74.21 33.10
CA ASP A 892 -24.70 -74.51 34.01
C ASP A 892 -25.66 -75.56 33.43
N LYS A 893 -25.97 -75.49 32.14
CA LYS A 893 -26.82 -76.48 31.46
C LYS A 893 -26.14 -77.85 31.42
N ILE A 894 -24.82 -77.89 31.20
CA ILE A 894 -24.02 -79.12 31.23
C ILE A 894 -24.05 -79.74 32.63
N ILE A 895 -23.87 -78.95 33.69
CA ILE A 895 -23.90 -79.45 35.06
C ILE A 895 -25.29 -79.97 35.42
N ILE A 896 -26.36 -79.25 35.07
CA ILE A 896 -27.74 -79.71 35.29
C ILE A 896 -28.00 -81.05 34.58
N ARG A 897 -27.54 -81.17 33.33
CA ARG A 897 -27.67 -82.40 32.54
C ARG A 897 -26.89 -83.55 33.18
N ILE A 898 -25.65 -83.33 33.60
CA ILE A 898 -24.83 -84.33 34.31
C ILE A 898 -25.42 -84.70 35.66
N GLU A 899 -25.99 -83.75 36.39
CA GLU A 899 -26.66 -84.01 37.66
C GLU A 899 -27.89 -84.90 37.46
N SER A 900 -28.70 -84.62 36.44
CA SER A 900 -29.88 -85.43 36.08
C SER A 900 -29.52 -86.86 35.66
N PHE A 901 -28.33 -87.05 35.06
CA PHE A 901 -27.80 -88.37 34.67
C PHE A 901 -27.13 -89.11 35.84
N GLY A 902 -26.25 -88.42 36.57
CA GLY A 902 -25.36 -89.01 37.57
C GLY A 902 -26.07 -89.40 38.87
N ARG A 903 -27.05 -88.60 39.34
CA ARG A 903 -27.75 -88.89 40.60
C ARG A 903 -28.50 -90.22 40.59
N PRO A 904 -29.34 -90.54 39.57
CA PRO A 904 -30.00 -91.85 39.50
C PRO A 904 -29.01 -93.01 39.37
N LEU A 905 -27.99 -92.87 38.51
CA LEU A 905 -26.99 -93.91 38.24
C LEU A 905 -26.20 -94.29 39.50
N LEU A 906 -25.70 -93.29 40.23
CA LEU A 906 -24.88 -93.53 41.42
C LEU A 906 -25.73 -93.99 42.60
N ARG A 907 -26.96 -93.46 42.76
CA ARG A 907 -27.88 -93.91 43.81
C ARG A 907 -28.30 -95.37 43.66
N ALA A 908 -28.49 -95.84 42.42
CA ALA A 908 -28.78 -97.25 42.13
C ALA A 908 -27.65 -98.20 42.57
N ASN A 909 -26.41 -97.68 42.68
CA ASN A 909 -25.25 -98.42 43.16
C ASN A 909 -24.87 -98.07 44.62
N ASN A 910 -25.78 -97.47 45.39
CA ASN A 910 -25.58 -97.02 46.78
C ASN A 910 -24.42 -96.02 46.98
N ILE A 911 -24.13 -95.20 45.97
CA ILE A 911 -23.07 -94.18 46.00
C ILE A 911 -23.69 -92.78 46.15
N VAL A 912 -23.18 -91.99 47.10
CA VAL A 912 -23.62 -90.59 47.32
C VAL A 912 -22.91 -89.67 46.34
N PHE A 913 -23.67 -88.94 45.51
CA PHE A 913 -23.14 -87.98 44.54
C PHE A 913 -23.30 -86.52 45.01
N LYS A 914 -22.19 -85.80 45.13
CA LYS A 914 -22.14 -84.38 45.51
C LYS A 914 -21.49 -83.56 44.38
N ILE A 915 -22.00 -82.34 44.15
CA ILE A 915 -21.43 -81.39 43.19
C ILE A 915 -21.06 -80.13 43.96
N ASN A 916 -19.78 -79.81 43.98
CA ASN A 916 -19.23 -78.63 44.64
C ASN A 916 -18.81 -77.60 43.59
N ARG A 917 -19.39 -76.40 43.68
CA ARG A 917 -19.14 -75.30 42.75
C ARG A 917 -18.43 -74.18 43.51
N ASP A 918 -17.11 -74.10 43.35
CA ASP A 918 -16.32 -73.07 44.02
C ASP A 918 -16.01 -71.92 43.05
N ALA A 919 -16.52 -70.72 43.37
CA ALA A 919 -16.19 -69.48 42.65
C ALA A 919 -16.48 -69.49 41.13
N LEU A 920 -17.52 -70.21 40.69
CA LEU A 920 -17.99 -70.20 39.29
C LEU A 920 -19.13 -69.18 39.10
N PRO A 921 -18.95 -68.11 38.29
CA PRO A 921 -20.05 -67.23 37.93
C PRO A 921 -21.10 -67.98 37.09
N PRO A 922 -22.40 -67.65 37.24
CA PRO A 922 -23.46 -68.24 36.41
C PRO A 922 -23.33 -67.80 34.94
N GLY A 923 -23.69 -68.67 34.02
CA GLY A 923 -23.82 -68.35 32.58
C GLY A 923 -22.52 -68.39 31.77
N ILE A 924 -21.48 -69.11 32.21
CA ILE A 924 -20.25 -69.28 31.41
C ILE A 924 -20.56 -70.05 30.13
N ASP A 925 -20.47 -69.38 28.97
CA ASP A 925 -20.55 -70.01 27.65
C ASP A 925 -19.20 -70.69 27.32
N VAL A 926 -19.26 -72.00 27.09
CA VAL A 926 -18.07 -72.81 26.80
C VAL A 926 -17.91 -73.06 25.30
N GLY A 927 -18.92 -72.69 24.50
CA GLY A 927 -19.00 -72.92 23.06
C GLY A 927 -19.38 -74.37 22.72
N MET A 928 -20.08 -74.53 21.59
CA MET A 928 -20.64 -75.80 21.10
C MET A 928 -19.66 -76.98 21.08
N GLU A 929 -18.46 -76.81 20.52
CA GLU A 929 -17.50 -77.93 20.40
C GLU A 929 -17.01 -78.43 21.76
N LYS A 930 -16.70 -77.51 22.69
CA LYS A 930 -16.21 -77.88 24.03
C LYS A 930 -17.32 -78.45 24.89
N SER A 931 -18.55 -77.95 24.73
CA SER A 931 -19.72 -78.41 25.50
C SER A 931 -20.00 -79.90 25.29
N LYS A 932 -19.90 -80.39 24.04
CA LYS A 932 -20.00 -81.83 23.72
C LYS A 932 -18.96 -82.67 24.46
N ASP A 933 -17.69 -82.30 24.32
CA ASP A 933 -16.60 -83.10 24.87
C ASP A 933 -16.61 -83.09 26.41
N ILE A 934 -16.93 -81.96 27.04
CA ILE A 934 -17.07 -81.86 28.50
C ILE A 934 -18.17 -82.78 29.02
N TYR A 935 -19.36 -82.74 28.42
CA TYR A 935 -20.48 -83.58 28.83
C TYR A 935 -20.13 -85.07 28.76
N LEU A 936 -19.57 -85.51 27.62
CA LEU A 936 -19.25 -86.91 27.41
C LEU A 936 -18.10 -87.41 28.30
N ILE A 937 -17.14 -86.54 28.64
CA ILE A 937 -16.09 -86.85 29.62
C ILE A 937 -16.69 -87.12 31.01
N LEU A 938 -17.58 -86.24 31.48
CA LEU A 938 -18.22 -86.37 32.79
C LEU A 938 -19.11 -87.61 32.85
N LYS A 939 -19.89 -87.87 31.79
CA LYS A 939 -20.72 -89.07 31.68
C LYS A 939 -19.88 -90.34 31.81
N GLU A 940 -18.75 -90.39 31.10
CA GLU A 940 -17.81 -91.53 31.13
C GLU A 940 -17.18 -91.70 32.52
N ALA A 941 -16.70 -90.62 33.14
CA ALA A 941 -16.08 -90.65 34.46
C ALA A 941 -17.05 -91.17 35.53
N LEU A 942 -18.29 -90.66 35.57
CA LEU A 942 -19.30 -91.12 36.53
C LEU A 942 -19.73 -92.57 36.29
N THR A 943 -19.78 -93.01 35.03
CA THR A 943 -20.09 -94.41 34.68
C THR A 943 -18.99 -95.35 35.16
N ASN A 944 -17.73 -94.94 35.04
CA ASN A 944 -16.60 -95.69 35.57
C ASN A 944 -16.65 -95.78 37.11
N CYS A 945 -16.99 -94.70 37.81
CA CYS A 945 -17.18 -94.73 39.25
C CYS A 945 -18.28 -95.74 39.66
N ALA A 946 -19.42 -95.74 38.95
CA ALA A 946 -20.54 -96.63 39.24
C ALA A 946 -20.21 -98.11 39.02
N LYS A 947 -19.46 -98.44 37.96
CA LYS A 947 -19.18 -99.83 37.59
C LYS A 947 -17.95 -100.43 38.27
N HIS A 948 -16.92 -99.61 38.55
CA HIS A 948 -15.58 -100.13 38.86
C HIS A 948 -15.00 -99.62 40.18
N ALA A 949 -15.39 -98.44 40.69
CA ALA A 949 -14.70 -97.86 41.84
C ALA A 949 -15.05 -98.55 43.18
N GLY A 950 -16.27 -99.06 43.35
CA GLY A 950 -16.75 -99.55 44.66
C GLY A 950 -16.77 -98.46 45.74
N ALA A 951 -16.94 -97.20 45.33
CA ALA A 951 -16.95 -96.01 46.17
C ALA A 951 -18.26 -95.87 46.95
N GLN A 952 -18.22 -95.22 48.11
CA GLN A 952 -19.41 -94.78 48.85
C GLN A 952 -19.78 -93.32 48.53
N ASN A 953 -18.80 -92.50 48.16
CA ASN A 953 -18.96 -91.10 47.83
C ASN A 953 -18.23 -90.75 46.53
N VAL A 954 -18.93 -90.04 45.64
CA VAL A 954 -18.34 -89.42 44.45
C VAL A 954 -18.65 -87.93 44.47
N THR A 955 -17.62 -87.11 44.28
CA THR A 955 -17.76 -85.65 44.27
C THR A 955 -17.25 -85.05 42.97
N LEU A 956 -18.07 -84.24 42.31
CA LEU A 956 -17.68 -83.40 41.19
C LEU A 956 -17.33 -81.99 41.70
N HIS A 957 -16.05 -81.65 41.69
CA HIS A 957 -15.55 -80.31 42.01
C HIS A 957 -15.32 -79.51 40.73
N LEU A 958 -15.87 -78.29 40.70
CA LEU A 958 -15.70 -77.36 39.60
C LEU A 958 -15.16 -76.04 40.15
N LYS A 959 -14.05 -75.56 39.60
CA LYS A 959 -13.39 -74.32 40.03
C LYS A 959 -12.85 -73.52 38.85
N LEU A 960 -13.00 -72.20 38.91
CA LEU A 960 -12.37 -71.27 37.95
C LEU A 960 -11.01 -70.80 38.49
N GLN A 961 -9.93 -71.03 37.72
CA GLN A 961 -8.57 -70.56 38.02
C GLN A 961 -8.00 -69.83 36.79
N HIS A 962 -7.76 -68.52 36.88
CA HIS A 962 -7.08 -67.72 35.85
C HIS A 962 -7.59 -67.95 34.40
N LYS A 963 -8.92 -67.91 34.20
CA LYS A 963 -9.61 -68.18 32.91
C LYS A 963 -9.55 -69.63 32.41
N ARG A 964 -9.21 -70.58 33.29
CA ARG A 964 -9.30 -72.02 33.04
C ARG A 964 -10.26 -72.66 34.02
N ILE A 965 -11.07 -73.59 33.54
CA ILE A 965 -11.93 -74.41 34.40
C ILE A 965 -11.13 -75.64 34.79
N LEU A 966 -10.98 -75.82 36.10
CA LEU A 966 -10.52 -77.06 36.70
C LEU A 966 -11.77 -77.87 37.08
N MET A 967 -11.92 -79.03 36.46
CA MET A 967 -12.98 -79.99 36.69
C MET A 967 -12.39 -81.25 37.28
N GLN A 968 -12.86 -81.67 38.46
CA GLN A 968 -12.33 -82.83 39.17
C GLN A 968 -13.47 -83.78 39.55
N VAL A 969 -13.39 -85.03 39.10
CA VAL A 969 -14.25 -86.12 39.59
C VAL A 969 -13.43 -86.93 40.59
N ILE A 970 -13.90 -87.00 41.83
CA ILE A 970 -13.20 -87.62 42.97
C ILE A 970 -14.08 -88.74 43.52
N ASP A 971 -13.56 -89.95 43.65
CA ASP A 971 -14.20 -91.06 44.35
C ASP A 971 -13.38 -91.50 45.57
N ASP A 972 -14.04 -92.15 46.55
CA ASP A 972 -13.43 -92.72 47.76
C ASP A 972 -13.33 -94.26 47.71
N GLY A 973 -13.33 -94.84 46.51
CA GLY A 973 -13.37 -96.27 46.29
C GLY A 973 -11.99 -96.93 46.28
N LYS A 974 -11.91 -98.06 45.59
CA LYS A 974 -10.65 -98.74 45.29
C LYS A 974 -9.97 -97.98 44.17
N GLY A 975 -8.77 -97.45 44.41
CA GLY A 975 -7.97 -96.84 43.36
C GLY A 975 -7.62 -97.82 42.23
N LEU A 976 -7.33 -97.26 41.07
CA LEU A 976 -6.69 -97.94 39.95
C LEU A 976 -5.30 -98.46 40.38
N THR A 977 -5.16 -99.78 40.50
CA THR A 977 -3.87 -100.48 40.61
C THR A 977 -3.12 -100.37 39.27
N ASP A 978 -1.94 -99.74 39.29
CA ASP A 978 -1.10 -99.36 38.13
C ASP A 978 -1.69 -98.30 37.18
N ALA A 979 -1.65 -97.04 37.61
CA ALA A 979 -1.96 -95.89 36.76
C ALA A 979 -0.94 -95.64 35.61
N ASP A 980 0.23 -96.29 35.62
CA ASP A 980 1.33 -96.05 34.68
C ASP A 980 1.56 -97.15 33.61
N GLN A 981 0.73 -98.19 33.52
CA GLN A 981 0.81 -99.20 32.45
C GLN A 981 -0.54 -99.47 31.76
N LEU A 982 -0.96 -98.56 30.88
CA LEU A 982 -2.04 -98.78 29.92
C LEU A 982 -1.56 -99.66 28.75
N SER A 983 -1.39 -100.96 28.98
CA SER A 983 -1.32 -101.96 27.90
C SER A 983 -2.75 -102.33 27.45
N PRO A 984 -3.00 -102.51 26.14
CA PRO A 984 -4.36 -102.69 25.62
C PRO A 984 -4.89 -104.08 25.98
N SER A 985 -5.67 -104.19 27.06
CA SER A 985 -6.52 -105.34 27.29
C SER A 985 -7.90 -105.09 26.66
N LEU A 986 -8.49 -106.15 26.09
CA LEU A 986 -9.69 -106.15 25.25
C LEU A 986 -11.02 -105.77 25.96
N SER A 987 -11.01 -105.10 27.13
CA SER A 987 -12.25 -104.85 27.89
C SER A 987 -12.46 -103.45 28.49
N GLY A 988 -11.62 -102.44 28.25
CA GLY A 988 -11.87 -101.08 28.78
C GLY A 988 -11.32 -99.91 27.96
N ASN A 989 -12.19 -99.18 27.25
CA ASN A 989 -11.80 -98.01 26.42
C ASN A 989 -12.06 -96.63 27.10
N GLY A 990 -12.64 -96.59 28.30
CA GLY A 990 -13.14 -95.35 28.92
C GLY A 990 -12.08 -94.27 29.17
N LEU A 991 -10.95 -94.63 29.79
CA LEU A 991 -9.86 -93.68 30.06
C LEU A 991 -9.20 -93.15 28.79
N ARG A 992 -9.09 -93.99 27.75
CA ARG A 992 -8.58 -93.58 26.42
C ARG A 992 -9.51 -92.54 25.78
N ASN A 993 -10.83 -92.77 25.86
CA ASN A 993 -11.83 -91.85 25.33
C ASN A 993 -11.78 -90.50 26.08
N ILE A 994 -11.63 -90.52 27.40
CA ILE A 994 -11.43 -89.29 28.20
C ILE A 994 -10.16 -88.56 27.74
N LYS A 995 -9.02 -89.26 27.60
CA LYS A 995 -7.76 -88.64 27.16
C LYS A 995 -7.87 -87.99 25.78
N ASN A 996 -8.52 -88.65 24.82
CA ASN A 996 -8.73 -88.10 23.48
C ASN A 996 -9.63 -86.85 23.51
N ARG A 997 -10.72 -86.87 24.28
CA ARG A 997 -11.64 -85.73 24.41
C ARG A 997 -10.98 -84.55 25.13
N VAL A 998 -10.16 -84.79 26.16
CA VAL A 998 -9.39 -83.72 26.81
C VAL A 998 -8.39 -83.07 25.86
N LYS A 999 -7.78 -83.86 24.96
CA LYS A 999 -6.92 -83.32 23.89
C LYS A 999 -7.70 -82.40 22.94
N ASN A 1000 -8.93 -82.76 22.56
CA ASN A 1000 -9.80 -81.90 21.74
C ASN A 1000 -10.15 -80.58 22.44
N LEU A 1001 -10.31 -80.60 23.77
CA LEU A 1001 -10.50 -79.39 24.58
C LEU A 1001 -9.26 -78.50 24.69
N ASN A 1002 -8.10 -78.91 24.11
CA ASN A 1002 -6.79 -78.35 24.40
C ASN A 1002 -6.51 -78.28 25.92
N GLY A 1003 -7.03 -79.28 26.65
CA GLY A 1003 -6.93 -79.39 28.10
C GLY A 1003 -5.77 -80.27 28.55
N GLN A 1004 -5.49 -80.24 29.85
CA GLN A 1004 -4.57 -81.15 30.52
C GLN A 1004 -5.37 -82.13 31.38
N LEU A 1005 -5.09 -83.42 31.25
CA LEU A 1005 -5.67 -84.49 32.05
C LEU A 1005 -4.63 -84.94 33.08
N HIS A 1006 -5.01 -84.96 34.36
CA HIS A 1006 -4.23 -85.50 35.45
C HIS A 1006 -5.08 -86.52 36.21
N ILE A 1007 -4.61 -87.76 36.30
CA ILE A 1007 -5.28 -88.82 37.05
C ILE A 1007 -4.38 -89.16 38.24
N SER A 1008 -4.90 -89.02 39.45
CA SER A 1008 -4.20 -89.44 40.67
C SER A 1008 -5.04 -90.51 41.36
N SER A 1009 -4.46 -91.68 41.60
CA SER A 1009 -5.14 -92.85 42.15
C SER A 1009 -4.33 -93.40 43.32
N ASN A 1010 -4.99 -93.73 44.43
CA ASN A 1010 -4.37 -94.35 45.61
C ASN A 1010 -5.31 -95.41 46.21
N SER A 1011 -4.88 -96.12 47.25
CA SER A 1011 -5.72 -97.15 47.92
C SER A 1011 -7.06 -96.63 48.46
N ASN A 1012 -7.24 -95.31 48.55
CA ASN A 1012 -8.39 -94.64 49.13
C ASN A 1012 -9.25 -93.90 48.08
N GLY A 1013 -9.02 -94.13 46.78
CA GLY A 1013 -9.87 -93.61 45.69
C GLY A 1013 -9.12 -93.05 44.49
N THR A 1014 -9.87 -92.59 43.48
CA THR A 1014 -9.32 -91.96 42.27
C THR A 1014 -9.81 -90.52 42.09
N THR A 1015 -8.94 -89.65 41.59
CA THR A 1015 -9.27 -88.28 41.15
C THR A 1015 -8.89 -88.09 39.70
N ILE A 1016 -9.87 -87.74 38.87
CA ILE A 1016 -9.71 -87.34 37.47
C ILE A 1016 -9.84 -85.82 37.40
N ALA A 1017 -8.73 -85.12 37.20
CA ALA A 1017 -8.65 -83.68 37.10
C ALA A 1017 -8.39 -83.22 35.66
N ILE A 1018 -9.21 -82.29 35.18
CA ILE A 1018 -9.20 -81.79 33.80
C ILE A 1018 -9.16 -80.29 33.82
N ASN A 1019 -8.17 -79.71 33.14
CA ASN A 1019 -7.94 -78.28 33.12
C ASN A 1019 -7.95 -77.73 31.68
N PHE A 1020 -8.98 -76.96 31.32
CA PHE A 1020 -9.16 -76.40 29.98
C PHE A 1020 -9.49 -74.89 30.01
N LYS A 1021 -9.19 -74.18 28.92
CA LYS A 1021 -9.35 -72.73 28.82
C LYS A 1021 -10.76 -72.36 28.34
N ILE A 1022 -11.41 -71.40 29.00
CA ILE A 1022 -12.65 -70.78 28.48
C ILE A 1022 -12.25 -69.76 27.41
N THR A 1023 -13.06 -69.67 26.35
CA THR A 1023 -12.87 -68.72 25.23
C THR A 1023 -13.09 -67.28 25.64
#